data_AF-A0A7N0TU08-F1
#
_entry.id   AF-A0A7N0TU08-F1
#
_cell.length_a   1.000
_cell.length_b   1.000
_cell.length_c   1.000
_cell.angle_alpha   90.00
_cell.angle_beta   90.00
_cell.angle_gamma   90.00
#
_symmetry.space_group_name_H-M   'P 1'
#
loop_
_entity.id
_entity.type
_entity.pdbx_description
1 polymer ?
#
loop_
_entity_poly.entity_id
_entity_poly.type
_entity_poly.pdbx_seq_one_letter_code
_entity_poly.pdbx_strand_id
1 'polypeptide(L)'
;MVSGHLFHTRKHSWPPEEYIVRSTLQLLDFDSAAPPEQAWRRKLDSHANILKEFSITFSEAIKMVRLGVRLWSYVREEASHGRKAPIDPFSRESCKPSASQGVPLGGMGSGSISRGFRGEFRQWQIIPGICEASPIMANQFSIFISRGLNKKYASVLAPGQHEGLGKKGDQGISAWGWNLSGQHSTYHALFPRAWTIYDGEPDPDLKISCRQISPFIPHNYRDSSLPVSVFVYTLVNTGKERAKVSLLFTWANSIGGNSHLSGDHVNEPFIGDDGVSGVLLHHKTAKGHPPVTFAVAARETQNVNVTVLPCFGLSEGSCMTAKEMWDTMSLNGHFDRGNFNSSPSMPSSCGETLCAAVSASTWVEPHGKCTVSFSVAWSSPKVKFSKGSSYNRRYTKFYGTSEGAAQSLVHDALTNYLRWEEDIEKWQNPILHDARLPEWYKFTLFNELYFLVAGGTVWIDSSVPSNAVKYSHVSSAKAVNIKVTSAHVNDSKSTVVEQNITFDGCGSSNSDEAGEAHDSSESDRDLFGVSLEDKGSEFRGVDPSFDVDDVGRFLYLEGVEYLMWCTYDVHFYASFALLELFPKIELNIQRDFAKAVLCEDGRRVKFLAEGNWGIRKVRGAIPHDLGMHDPWHEMNAYNIHDTSKWKDLNPKFVLQPTVGSIRPAWSSIQLLLCWLIELLKLADHY
;
A
#
# COMPACT_ATOMS: atom_id res chain seq x y z
N MET A 1 29.50 -34.21 2.02
CA MET A 1 28.17 -34.79 1.72
C MET A 1 27.31 -34.69 2.96
N VAL A 2 26.57 -33.59 3.12
CA VAL A 2 25.56 -33.46 4.17
C VAL A 2 24.31 -34.18 3.64
N SER A 3 23.92 -35.28 4.27
CA SER A 3 22.83 -36.14 3.82
C SER A 3 21.51 -35.36 3.71
N GLY A 4 20.91 -35.38 2.51
CA GLY A 4 19.67 -34.68 2.14
C GLY A 4 18.38 -35.20 2.78
N HIS A 5 18.42 -35.69 4.03
CA HIS A 5 17.25 -36.26 4.70
C HIS A 5 16.61 -35.37 5.78
N LEU A 6 17.13 -34.17 6.05
CA LEU A 6 16.63 -33.33 7.15
C LEU A 6 15.34 -32.54 6.84
N PHE A 7 14.92 -32.44 5.57
CA PHE A 7 13.73 -31.66 5.18
C PHE A 7 12.53 -32.50 4.71
N HIS A 8 12.67 -33.81 4.53
CA HIS A 8 11.63 -34.66 3.93
C HIS A 8 10.70 -35.36 4.92
N THR A 9 10.92 -35.25 6.24
CA THR A 9 10.20 -36.05 7.24
C THR A 9 9.54 -35.23 8.34
N ARG A 10 9.09 -34.00 8.06
CA ARG A 10 8.05 -33.38 8.89
C ARG A 10 6.70 -33.81 8.36
N LYS A 11 5.87 -34.43 9.21
CA LYS A 11 4.43 -34.58 8.99
C LYS A 11 3.89 -33.27 8.42
N HIS A 12 2.92 -33.33 7.49
CA HIS A 12 2.14 -32.16 7.11
C HIS A 12 1.73 -31.45 8.40
N SER A 13 2.27 -30.25 8.63
CA SER A 13 2.08 -29.56 9.91
C SER A 13 0.64 -29.08 10.12
N TRP A 14 -0.25 -29.33 9.14
CA TRP A 14 -1.59 -28.79 9.03
C TRP A 14 -2.47 -29.73 8.16
N PRO A 15 -3.05 -30.82 8.69
CA PRO A 15 -3.95 -31.66 7.90
C PRO A 15 -5.17 -30.83 7.44
N PRO A 16 -5.46 -30.72 6.14
CA PRO A 16 -6.61 -29.94 5.64
C PRO A 16 -7.93 -30.36 6.29
N GLU A 17 -8.06 -31.64 6.65
CA GLU A 17 -9.24 -32.23 7.25
C GLU A 17 -9.54 -31.72 8.67
N GLU A 18 -8.58 -31.08 9.36
CA GLU A 18 -8.78 -30.49 10.69
C GLU A 18 -9.43 -29.09 10.64
N TYR A 19 -9.50 -28.47 9.46
CA TYR A 19 -9.90 -27.06 9.29
C TYR A 19 -11.17 -26.87 8.48
N ILE A 20 -11.36 -27.60 7.37
CA ILE A 20 -12.61 -27.54 6.59
C ILE A 20 -13.07 -28.95 6.25
N VAL A 21 -14.37 -29.21 6.38
CA VAL A 21 -14.97 -30.48 5.96
C VAL A 21 -14.87 -30.60 4.43
N ARG A 22 -14.37 -31.75 3.94
CA ARG A 22 -14.17 -32.00 2.50
C ARG A 22 -15.42 -31.76 1.64
N SER A 23 -16.61 -32.05 2.18
CA SER A 23 -17.88 -31.76 1.51
C SER A 23 -18.12 -30.26 1.30
N THR A 24 -17.75 -29.44 2.27
CA THR A 24 -17.85 -27.96 2.18
C THR A 24 -16.92 -27.43 1.10
N LEU A 25 -15.68 -27.95 1.02
CA LEU A 25 -14.75 -27.60 -0.06
C LEU A 25 -15.31 -27.95 -1.44
N GLN A 26 -15.88 -29.15 -1.62
CA GLN A 26 -16.50 -29.55 -2.88
C GLN A 26 -17.68 -28.66 -3.28
N LEU A 27 -18.46 -28.19 -2.31
CA LEU A 27 -19.55 -27.24 -2.55
C LEU A 27 -19.03 -25.87 -3.00
N LEU A 28 -17.85 -25.46 -2.51
CA LEU A 28 -17.20 -24.19 -2.79
C LEU A 28 -16.17 -24.24 -3.93
N ASP A 29 -15.92 -25.40 -4.53
CA ASP A 29 -14.96 -25.57 -5.63
C ASP A 29 -15.36 -24.82 -6.91
N PHE A 30 -16.59 -24.30 -6.94
CA PHE A 30 -17.08 -23.45 -8.03
C PHE A 30 -16.51 -22.04 -7.92
N ASP A 31 -16.01 -21.49 -9.04
CA ASP A 31 -15.61 -20.08 -9.18
C ASP A 31 -14.51 -19.66 -8.19
N SER A 32 -13.49 -20.51 -7.98
CA SER A 32 -12.36 -20.26 -7.07
C SER A 32 -12.75 -19.91 -5.61
N ALA A 33 -14.00 -20.20 -5.21
CA ALA A 33 -14.50 -19.87 -3.88
C ALA A 33 -13.89 -20.75 -2.77
N ALA A 34 -13.33 -21.91 -3.13
CA ALA A 34 -12.51 -22.71 -2.24
C ALA A 34 -11.09 -22.13 -2.12
N PRO A 35 -10.50 -22.11 -0.91
CA PRO A 35 -9.12 -21.67 -0.74
C PRO A 35 -8.13 -22.68 -1.38
N PRO A 36 -6.98 -22.22 -1.90
CA PRO A 36 -5.93 -23.12 -2.39
C PRO A 36 -5.47 -24.11 -1.32
N GLU A 37 -5.12 -25.32 -1.74
CA GLU A 37 -4.65 -26.38 -0.83
C GLU A 37 -3.39 -25.99 -0.05
N GLN A 38 -2.58 -25.09 -0.58
CA GLN A 38 -1.34 -24.65 0.07
C GLN A 38 -1.53 -23.38 0.90
N ALA A 39 -2.74 -22.82 1.05
CA ALA A 39 -2.92 -21.59 1.82
C ALA A 39 -2.63 -21.80 3.33
N TRP A 40 -2.06 -20.78 3.97
CA TRP A 40 -1.90 -20.75 5.43
C TRP A 40 -3.29 -20.69 6.08
N ARG A 41 -3.51 -21.39 7.20
CA ARG A 41 -4.85 -21.55 7.79
C ARG A 41 -4.91 -21.20 9.28
N ARG A 42 -6.03 -20.65 9.72
CA ARG A 42 -6.31 -20.41 11.15
C ARG A 42 -7.81 -20.41 11.44
N LYS A 43 -8.24 -20.99 12.57
CA LYS A 43 -9.64 -20.87 13.02
C LYS A 43 -9.92 -19.47 13.56
N LEU A 44 -11.12 -18.97 13.37
CA LEU A 44 -11.50 -17.62 13.82
C LEU A 44 -11.51 -17.51 15.37
N ASP A 45 -11.89 -18.57 16.07
CA ASP A 45 -11.89 -18.65 17.53
C ASP A 45 -10.50 -18.77 18.17
N SER A 46 -9.45 -19.00 17.36
CA SER A 46 -8.09 -19.21 17.87
C SER A 46 -7.61 -18.02 18.69
N HIS A 47 -6.94 -18.29 19.82
CA HIS A 47 -6.40 -17.23 20.67
C HIS A 47 -5.37 -16.40 19.91
N ALA A 48 -5.51 -15.07 19.98
CA ALA A 48 -4.55 -14.14 19.43
C ALA A 48 -3.57 -13.75 20.54
N ASN A 49 -2.41 -14.42 20.58
CA ASN A 49 -1.37 -14.12 21.56
C ASN A 49 -0.99 -12.64 21.47
N ILE A 50 -0.95 -11.98 22.62
CA ILE A 50 -0.26 -10.70 22.78
C ILE A 50 1.24 -11.01 22.68
N LEU A 51 1.94 -10.33 21.77
CA LEU A 51 3.36 -10.58 21.58
C LEU A 51 4.16 -10.09 22.80
N LYS A 52 5.17 -10.86 23.20
CA LYS A 52 6.03 -10.53 24.33
C LYS A 52 7.19 -9.65 23.84
N GLU A 53 7.31 -8.47 24.44
CA GLU A 53 8.44 -7.57 24.21
C GLU A 53 9.75 -8.21 24.72
N PHE A 54 10.86 -7.87 24.05
CA PHE A 54 12.19 -8.25 24.52
C PHE A 54 12.50 -7.55 25.85
N SER A 55 12.89 -8.32 26.86
CA SER A 55 13.29 -7.78 28.15
C SER A 55 14.80 -7.61 28.22
N ILE A 56 15.26 -6.37 28.44
CA ILE A 56 16.67 -6.06 28.68
C ILE A 56 17.04 -6.52 30.10
N THR A 57 18.15 -7.24 30.25
CA THR A 57 18.67 -7.63 31.57
C THR A 57 19.24 -6.42 32.31
N PHE A 58 19.33 -6.49 33.64
CA PHE A 58 19.92 -5.39 34.43
C PHE A 58 21.36 -5.03 34.01
N SER A 59 22.18 -6.04 33.66
CA SER A 59 23.54 -5.82 33.19
C SER A 59 23.58 -5.08 31.84
N GLU A 60 22.72 -5.47 30.90
CA GLU A 60 22.57 -4.80 29.62
C GLU A 60 22.05 -3.37 29.78
N ALA A 61 21.08 -3.16 30.68
CA ALA A 61 20.56 -1.83 31.00
C ALA A 61 21.68 -0.91 31.48
N ILE A 62 22.54 -1.35 32.42
CA ILE A 62 23.71 -0.59 32.89
C ILE A 62 24.64 -0.24 31.72
N LYS A 63 24.95 -1.20 30.85
CA LYS A 63 25.82 -0.98 29.68
C LYS A 63 25.22 0.03 28.71
N MET A 64 23.89 0.05 28.57
CA MET A 64 23.17 0.92 27.65
C MET A 64 22.79 2.29 28.24
N VAL A 65 22.97 2.57 29.54
CA VAL A 65 22.53 3.85 30.16
C VAL A 65 22.99 5.08 29.38
N ARG A 66 24.26 5.12 28.97
CA ARG A 66 24.80 6.28 28.23
C ARG A 66 24.13 6.48 26.86
N LEU A 67 23.88 5.39 26.14
CA LEU A 67 23.14 5.41 24.88
C LEU A 67 21.68 5.81 25.15
N GLY A 68 21.05 5.21 26.15
CA GLY A 68 19.65 5.48 26.54
C GLY A 68 19.41 6.96 26.86
N VAL A 69 20.29 7.60 27.64
CA VAL A 69 20.17 9.04 27.94
C VAL A 69 20.27 9.89 26.68
N ARG A 70 21.20 9.57 25.77
CA ARG A 70 21.36 10.31 24.51
C ARG A 70 20.18 10.10 23.57
N LEU A 71 19.70 8.87 23.45
CA LEU A 71 18.53 8.53 22.65
C LEU A 71 17.28 9.21 23.19
N TRP A 72 17.08 9.22 24.51
CA TRP A 72 15.96 9.91 25.15
C TRP A 72 16.00 11.42 24.90
N SER A 73 17.18 12.04 25.02
CA SER A 73 17.37 13.46 24.68
C SER A 73 17.01 13.75 23.23
N TYR A 74 17.46 12.89 22.31
CA TYR A 74 17.20 13.03 20.87
C TYR A 74 15.72 12.86 20.52
N VAL A 75 15.06 11.85 21.08
CA VAL A 75 13.61 11.62 20.91
C VAL A 75 12.80 12.85 21.37
N ARG A 76 13.17 13.44 22.51
CA ARG A 76 12.52 14.67 23.01
C ARG A 76 12.75 15.88 22.11
N GLU A 77 13.95 16.00 21.56
CA GLU A 77 14.28 17.06 20.60
C GLU A 77 13.44 16.92 19.31
N GLU A 78 13.35 15.73 18.72
CA GLU A 78 12.47 15.48 17.57
C GLU A 78 11.01 15.80 17.89
N ALA A 79 10.52 15.37 19.06
CA ALA A 79 9.15 15.63 19.50
C ALA A 79 8.87 17.14 19.68
N SER A 80 9.85 17.94 20.13
CA SER A 80 9.70 19.40 20.24
C SER A 80 9.53 20.10 18.89
N HIS A 81 10.00 19.48 17.80
CA HIS A 81 9.77 19.92 16.43
C HIS A 81 8.49 19.32 15.82
N GLY A 82 7.67 18.60 16.60
CA GLY A 82 6.48 17.90 16.12
C GLY A 82 6.77 16.68 15.25
N ARG A 83 7.98 16.11 15.34
CA ARG A 83 8.45 14.98 14.52
C ARG A 83 8.62 13.71 15.38
N LYS A 84 8.61 12.55 14.72
CA LYS A 84 9.02 11.28 15.33
C LYS A 84 10.51 11.02 15.10
N ALA A 85 11.18 10.41 16.06
CA ALA A 85 12.53 9.89 15.84
C ALA A 85 12.47 8.63 14.96
N PRO A 86 13.53 8.32 14.18
CA PRO A 86 13.60 7.09 13.38
C PRO A 86 13.50 5.81 14.23
N ILE A 87 14.01 5.87 15.47
CA ILE A 87 13.99 4.78 16.45
C ILE A 87 13.59 5.39 17.80
N ASP A 88 12.47 4.95 18.35
CA ASP A 88 11.97 5.41 19.65
C ASP A 88 11.58 4.23 20.55
N PRO A 89 12.48 3.75 21.40
CA PRO A 89 12.19 2.66 22.33
C PRO A 89 11.46 3.12 23.59
N PHE A 90 11.18 4.42 23.74
CA PHE A 90 10.52 4.98 24.93
C PHE A 90 9.03 5.21 24.72
N SER A 91 8.62 5.36 23.46
CA SER A 91 7.23 5.34 23.03
C SER A 91 6.59 4.01 23.43
N ARG A 92 5.62 4.09 24.35
CA ARG A 92 4.70 2.97 24.60
C ARG A 92 3.58 3.05 23.59
N GLU A 93 3.49 2.06 22.71
CA GLU A 93 2.32 1.92 21.85
C GLU A 93 1.07 1.70 22.72
N SER A 94 0.01 2.43 22.39
CA SER A 94 -1.27 2.33 23.09
C SER A 94 -1.96 0.98 22.87
N CYS A 95 -1.70 0.34 21.73
CA CYS A 95 -2.19 -0.99 21.38
C CYS A 95 -1.02 -1.95 21.30
N LYS A 96 -0.99 -2.98 22.15
CA LYS A 96 0.04 -4.01 22.06
C LYS A 96 -0.08 -4.80 20.76
N PRO A 97 1.03 -5.13 20.09
CA PRO A 97 0.98 -5.92 18.88
C PRO A 97 0.34 -7.29 19.16
N SER A 98 -0.70 -7.59 18.39
CA SER A 98 -1.50 -8.80 18.48
C SER A 98 -1.15 -9.74 17.33
N ALA A 99 -1.15 -11.03 17.59
CA ALA A 99 -1.09 -12.07 16.56
C ALA A 99 -2.38 -12.19 15.72
N SER A 100 -3.34 -11.24 15.82
CA SER A 100 -4.55 -11.19 14.99
C SER A 100 -4.41 -10.34 13.73
N GLN A 101 -3.33 -10.59 12.99
CA GLN A 101 -3.10 -10.03 11.66
C GLN A 101 -3.66 -10.93 10.56
N GLY A 102 -3.66 -10.40 9.34
CA GLY A 102 -4.00 -11.11 8.11
C GLY A 102 -3.42 -10.39 6.90
N VAL A 103 -3.79 -10.86 5.71
CA VAL A 103 -3.34 -10.31 4.43
C VAL A 103 -3.77 -8.83 4.30
N PRO A 104 -2.83 -7.91 3.97
CA PRO A 104 -3.15 -6.50 3.79
C PRO A 104 -3.96 -6.25 2.52
N LEU A 105 -4.72 -5.17 2.56
CA LEU A 105 -5.56 -4.66 1.47
C LEU A 105 -4.83 -3.55 0.72
N GLY A 106 -5.05 -3.52 -0.59
CA GLY A 106 -4.55 -2.49 -1.49
C GLY A 106 -3.28 -2.88 -2.23
N GLY A 107 -2.94 -2.07 -3.23
CA GLY A 107 -1.68 -2.14 -3.96
C GLY A 107 -0.53 -1.45 -3.23
N MET A 108 0.66 -1.61 -3.77
CA MET A 108 1.91 -1.03 -3.29
C MET A 108 1.87 0.50 -3.38
N GLY A 109 2.36 1.18 -2.34
CA GLY A 109 2.65 2.61 -2.38
C GLY A 109 1.45 3.54 -2.25
N SER A 110 0.25 3.01 -2.05
CA SER A 110 -0.99 3.79 -1.92
C SER A 110 -1.58 3.79 -0.51
N GLY A 111 -0.79 3.32 0.47
CA GLY A 111 -1.24 3.02 1.82
C GLY A 111 -1.95 1.67 1.88
N SER A 112 -2.04 1.10 3.07
CA SER A 112 -2.59 -0.24 3.27
C SER A 112 -3.48 -0.32 4.50
N ILE A 113 -4.41 -1.27 4.49
CA ILE A 113 -5.29 -1.61 5.62
C ILE A 113 -5.22 -3.12 5.80
N SER A 114 -4.94 -3.63 6.99
CA SER A 114 -4.94 -5.08 7.20
C SER A 114 -6.30 -5.57 7.67
N ARG A 115 -6.76 -6.71 7.15
CA ARG A 115 -7.92 -7.41 7.69
C ARG A 115 -7.42 -8.60 8.51
N GLY A 116 -7.62 -8.56 9.83
CA GLY A 116 -7.23 -9.62 10.73
C GLY A 116 -7.93 -10.93 10.41
N PHE A 117 -7.35 -12.07 10.82
CA PHE A 117 -7.95 -13.39 10.58
C PHE A 117 -9.33 -13.56 11.22
N ARG A 118 -9.71 -12.69 12.18
CA ARG A 118 -11.04 -12.65 12.81
C ARG A 118 -12.03 -11.75 12.07
N GLY A 119 -11.60 -11.06 11.01
CA GLY A 119 -12.44 -10.23 10.16
C GLY A 119 -12.35 -8.73 10.44
N GLU A 120 -11.63 -8.30 11.49
CA GLU A 120 -11.49 -6.90 11.87
C GLU A 120 -10.54 -6.11 10.95
N PHE A 121 -10.90 -4.87 10.60
CA PHE A 121 -10.03 -3.97 9.84
C PHE A 121 -9.13 -3.18 10.80
N ARG A 122 -7.81 -3.36 10.67
CA ARG A 122 -6.79 -2.85 11.59
C ARG A 122 -5.50 -2.51 10.85
N GLN A 123 -4.50 -2.02 11.60
CA GLN A 123 -3.17 -1.72 11.07
C GLN A 123 -3.23 -0.80 9.84
N TRP A 124 -3.73 0.40 10.07
CA TRP A 124 -3.95 1.40 9.02
C TRP A 124 -2.67 2.18 8.75
N GLN A 125 -2.24 2.20 7.49
CA GLN A 125 -1.03 2.87 7.02
C GLN A 125 -1.33 3.78 5.83
N ILE A 126 -2.33 4.65 5.96
CA ILE A 126 -2.73 5.59 4.90
C ILE A 126 -1.76 6.78 4.83
N ILE A 127 -1.35 7.30 5.98
CA ILE A 127 -0.39 8.41 6.10
C ILE A 127 1.03 7.81 6.20
N PRO A 128 1.98 8.23 5.35
CA PRO A 128 3.35 7.73 5.39
C PRO A 128 4.00 7.87 6.78
N GLY A 129 4.64 6.78 7.25
CA GLY A 129 5.31 6.73 8.56
C GLY A 129 4.37 6.66 9.77
N ILE A 130 3.05 6.54 9.57
CA ILE A 130 2.06 6.33 10.63
C ILE A 130 1.44 4.95 10.45
N CYS A 131 1.40 4.17 11.53
CA CYS A 131 0.76 2.86 11.58
C CYS A 131 -0.20 2.82 12.78
N GLU A 132 -1.50 2.86 12.51
CA GLU A 132 -2.54 2.76 13.55
C GLU A 132 -2.96 1.29 13.72
N ALA A 133 -2.41 0.63 14.74
CA ALA A 133 -2.55 -0.82 14.95
C ALA A 133 -3.96 -1.26 15.43
N SER A 134 -4.72 -0.34 16.02
CA SER A 134 -6.04 -0.63 16.60
C SER A 134 -7.08 -0.95 15.53
N PRO A 135 -7.98 -1.91 15.78
CA PRO A 135 -9.09 -2.18 14.87
C PRO A 135 -10.16 -1.10 14.93
N ILE A 136 -10.80 -0.81 13.81
CA ILE A 136 -12.02 0.00 13.76
C ILE A 136 -13.22 -0.93 13.76
N MET A 137 -13.83 -1.13 14.92
CA MET A 137 -14.85 -2.17 15.11
C MET A 137 -16.17 -1.89 14.38
N ALA A 138 -16.43 -0.65 13.95
CA ALA A 138 -17.55 -0.31 13.09
C ALA A 138 -17.38 -0.78 11.63
N ASN A 139 -16.16 -1.11 11.21
CA ASN A 139 -15.89 -1.63 9.87
C ASN A 139 -16.07 -3.14 9.90
N GLN A 140 -17.16 -3.65 9.33
CA GLN A 140 -17.53 -5.06 9.42
C GLN A 140 -18.27 -5.53 8.18
N PHE A 141 -18.22 -6.85 7.98
CA PHE A 141 -19.25 -7.54 7.22
C PHE A 141 -20.24 -8.19 8.18
N SER A 142 -21.52 -8.08 7.89
CA SER A 142 -22.60 -8.72 8.65
C SER A 142 -23.54 -9.45 7.70
N ILE A 143 -24.23 -10.46 8.21
CA ILE A 143 -25.17 -11.27 7.43
C ILE A 143 -26.53 -11.36 8.13
N PHE A 144 -27.59 -11.28 7.33
CA PHE A 144 -28.98 -11.43 7.75
C PHE A 144 -29.65 -12.47 6.85
N ILE A 145 -30.21 -13.51 7.44
CA ILE A 145 -30.77 -14.66 6.73
C ILE A 145 -32.21 -14.85 7.20
N SER A 146 -33.13 -15.02 6.24
CA SER A 146 -34.53 -15.40 6.51
C SER A 146 -34.89 -16.63 5.69
N ARG A 147 -35.39 -17.67 6.38
CA ARG A 147 -35.92 -18.91 5.78
C ARG A 147 -37.35 -19.14 6.27
N GLY A 148 -38.26 -19.31 5.31
CA GLY A 148 -39.69 -19.43 5.62
C GLY A 148 -40.19 -18.26 6.48
N LEU A 149 -41.14 -18.55 7.36
CA LEU A 149 -41.77 -17.53 8.22
C LEU A 149 -41.06 -17.32 9.57
N ASN A 150 -40.34 -18.33 10.09
CA ASN A 150 -39.92 -18.36 11.49
C ASN A 150 -38.39 -18.42 11.73
N LYS A 151 -37.57 -18.76 10.72
CA LYS A 151 -36.12 -18.89 10.91
C LYS A 151 -35.42 -17.63 10.43
N LYS A 152 -34.92 -16.84 11.38
CA LYS A 152 -34.09 -15.67 11.11
C LYS A 152 -32.75 -15.79 11.83
N TYR A 153 -31.67 -15.50 11.12
CA TYR A 153 -30.32 -15.44 11.67
C TYR A 153 -29.73 -14.07 11.34
N ALA A 154 -29.05 -13.46 12.31
CA ALA A 154 -28.33 -12.22 12.11
C ALA A 154 -27.01 -12.29 12.89
N SER A 155 -25.89 -12.02 12.21
CA SER A 155 -24.59 -11.98 12.86
C SER A 155 -23.62 -11.05 12.15
N VAL A 156 -22.82 -10.33 12.93
CA VAL A 156 -21.54 -9.79 12.47
C VAL A 156 -20.63 -10.98 12.16
N LEU A 157 -19.92 -10.94 11.05
CA LEU A 157 -19.04 -12.01 10.57
C LEU A 157 -17.63 -11.92 11.18
N ALA A 158 -17.57 -11.63 12.48
CA ALA A 158 -16.37 -11.58 13.29
C ALA A 158 -16.67 -12.15 14.70
N PRO A 159 -15.79 -12.99 15.28
CA PRO A 159 -16.04 -13.63 16.56
C PRO A 159 -15.97 -12.64 17.72
N GLY A 160 -16.99 -12.68 18.58
CA GLY A 160 -17.24 -11.69 19.63
C GLY A 160 -16.43 -11.90 20.91
N GLN A 161 -15.43 -11.05 21.13
CA GLN A 161 -14.90 -10.62 22.44
C GLN A 161 -13.85 -9.53 22.21
N HIS A 162 -14.28 -8.38 21.69
CA HIS A 162 -13.42 -7.20 21.54
C HIS A 162 -13.60 -6.26 22.74
N GLU A 163 -12.52 -5.63 23.20
CA GLU A 163 -12.58 -4.66 24.28
C GLU A 163 -13.59 -3.54 23.94
N GLY A 164 -14.52 -3.27 24.86
CA GLY A 164 -15.53 -2.21 24.72
C GLY A 164 -16.90 -2.66 24.19
N LEU A 165 -17.04 -3.89 23.67
CA LEU A 165 -18.35 -4.46 23.28
C LEU A 165 -19.11 -5.00 24.51
N GLY A 166 -20.44 -4.83 24.53
CA GLY A 166 -21.32 -5.41 25.55
C GLY A 166 -21.80 -4.45 26.65
N LYS A 167 -21.70 -3.14 26.44
CA LYS A 167 -22.32 -2.14 27.33
C LYS A 167 -23.84 -2.19 27.16
N LYS A 168 -24.57 -2.50 28.25
CA LYS A 168 -26.04 -2.52 28.24
C LYS A 168 -26.58 -1.11 27.98
N GLY A 169 -27.50 -0.98 27.02
CA GLY A 169 -28.15 0.30 26.65
C GLY A 169 -27.37 1.14 25.63
N ASP A 170 -26.28 0.62 25.06
CA ASP A 170 -25.52 1.31 24.02
C ASP A 170 -26.29 1.34 22.68
N GLN A 171 -26.42 2.53 22.10
CA GLN A 171 -26.99 2.75 20.75
C GLN A 171 -25.95 2.57 19.63
N GLY A 172 -24.68 2.36 20.00
CA GLY A 172 -23.57 2.10 19.11
C GLY A 172 -23.47 0.63 18.68
N ILE A 173 -22.26 0.23 18.29
CA ILE A 173 -21.98 -1.10 17.71
C ILE A 173 -22.20 -2.28 18.67
N SER A 174 -22.31 -2.03 19.98
CA SER A 174 -22.63 -3.10 20.95
C SER A 174 -24.05 -3.65 20.77
N ALA A 175 -24.94 -2.90 20.10
CA ALA A 175 -26.30 -3.36 19.79
C ALA A 175 -26.35 -4.38 18.64
N TRP A 176 -25.26 -4.56 17.89
CA TRP A 176 -25.20 -5.50 16.79
C TRP A 176 -25.17 -6.95 17.29
N GLY A 177 -25.58 -7.88 16.42
CA GLY A 177 -25.55 -9.31 16.71
C GLY A 177 -24.14 -9.88 16.59
N TRP A 178 -23.33 -9.81 17.64
CA TRP A 178 -22.00 -10.42 17.70
C TRP A 178 -22.07 -11.92 18.03
N ASN A 179 -22.80 -12.68 17.19
CA ASN A 179 -23.22 -14.05 17.48
C ASN A 179 -22.28 -15.13 16.91
N LEU A 180 -21.25 -14.75 16.16
CA LEU A 180 -20.34 -15.69 15.52
C LEU A 180 -19.40 -16.32 16.56
N SER A 181 -19.42 -17.65 16.69
CA SER A 181 -18.50 -18.35 17.60
C SER A 181 -17.09 -18.44 17.03
N GLY A 182 -16.99 -18.65 15.71
CA GLY A 182 -15.72 -18.85 15.01
C GLY A 182 -15.19 -20.28 15.06
N GLN A 183 -15.87 -21.21 15.75
CA GLN A 183 -15.45 -22.61 15.91
C GLN A 183 -15.50 -23.40 14.59
N HIS A 184 -16.47 -23.09 13.73
CA HIS A 184 -16.65 -23.68 12.40
C HIS A 184 -16.32 -22.68 11.29
N SER A 185 -15.48 -21.69 11.61
CA SER A 185 -15.05 -20.69 10.65
C SER A 185 -13.53 -20.65 10.57
N THR A 186 -13.00 -20.57 9.35
CA THR A 186 -11.55 -20.58 9.09
C THR A 186 -11.11 -19.48 8.16
N TYR A 187 -9.96 -18.90 8.45
CA TYR A 187 -9.26 -17.93 7.63
C TYR A 187 -8.11 -18.62 6.91
N HIS A 188 -7.92 -18.27 5.63
CA HIS A 188 -6.90 -18.80 4.75
C HIS A 188 -6.13 -17.65 4.09
N ALA A 189 -4.82 -17.72 4.03
CA ALA A 189 -3.97 -16.68 3.44
C ALA A 189 -3.00 -17.26 2.41
N LEU A 190 -3.04 -16.67 1.22
CA LEU A 190 -2.04 -16.83 0.18
C LEU A 190 -1.92 -15.50 -0.57
N PHE A 191 -1.10 -14.61 -0.02
CA PHE A 191 -0.93 -13.25 -0.50
C PHE A 191 -0.77 -13.21 -2.04
N PRO A 192 -1.49 -12.31 -2.74
CA PRO A 192 -2.29 -11.19 -2.22
C PRO A 192 -3.77 -11.51 -1.95
N ARG A 193 -4.15 -12.79 -1.90
CA ARG A 193 -5.52 -13.22 -1.64
C ARG A 193 -5.68 -13.83 -0.25
N ALA A 194 -6.88 -13.73 0.27
CA ALA A 194 -7.29 -14.42 1.47
C ALA A 194 -8.73 -14.93 1.36
N TRP A 195 -9.07 -15.95 2.13
CA TRP A 195 -10.42 -16.51 2.18
C TRP A 195 -10.87 -16.60 3.63
N THR A 196 -12.13 -16.30 3.90
CA THR A 196 -12.79 -16.66 5.15
C THR A 196 -13.96 -17.57 4.86
N ILE A 197 -13.90 -18.80 5.36
CA ILE A 197 -14.94 -19.80 5.21
C ILE A 197 -15.76 -19.85 6.50
N TYR A 198 -17.07 -19.71 6.37
CA TYR A 198 -18.04 -19.89 7.46
C TYR A 198 -18.86 -21.15 7.15
N ASP A 199 -18.60 -22.23 7.88
CA ASP A 199 -19.20 -23.54 7.64
C ASP A 199 -20.38 -23.76 8.59
N GLY A 200 -21.58 -23.30 8.17
CA GLY A 200 -22.79 -23.45 8.98
C GLY A 200 -22.94 -22.42 10.10
N GLU A 201 -22.27 -21.27 10.00
CA GLU A 201 -22.40 -20.15 10.94
C GLU A 201 -22.77 -18.85 10.19
N PRO A 202 -23.78 -18.07 10.63
CA PRO A 202 -24.68 -18.34 11.75
C PRO A 202 -25.82 -19.33 11.43
N ASP A 203 -26.00 -19.71 10.17
CA ASP A 203 -27.05 -20.63 9.72
C ASP A 203 -26.45 -21.99 9.34
N PRO A 204 -26.84 -23.10 10.00
CA PRO A 204 -26.30 -24.45 9.73
C PRO A 204 -26.44 -24.90 8.27
N ASP A 205 -27.50 -24.44 7.59
CA ASP A 205 -27.86 -24.83 6.23
C ASP A 205 -27.25 -23.89 5.16
N LEU A 206 -26.35 -22.98 5.54
CA LEU A 206 -25.68 -22.06 4.63
C LEU A 206 -24.16 -22.19 4.77
N LYS A 207 -23.47 -22.35 3.64
CA LYS A 207 -22.01 -22.30 3.56
C LYS A 207 -21.60 -21.00 2.88
N ILE A 208 -20.66 -20.28 3.47
CA ILE A 208 -20.24 -18.96 3.00
C ILE A 208 -18.73 -18.98 2.80
N SER A 209 -18.28 -18.50 1.64
CA SER A 209 -16.88 -18.17 1.39
C SER A 209 -16.77 -16.68 1.09
N CYS A 210 -15.93 -15.97 1.85
CA CYS A 210 -15.52 -14.59 1.55
C CYS A 210 -14.11 -14.62 0.96
N ARG A 211 -13.99 -14.33 -0.33
CA ARG A 211 -12.70 -14.11 -1.00
C ARG A 211 -12.32 -12.64 -0.90
N GLN A 212 -11.12 -12.36 -0.42
CA GLN A 212 -10.49 -11.05 -0.40
C GLN A 212 -9.41 -10.99 -1.48
N ILE A 213 -9.49 -10.00 -2.36
CA ILE A 213 -8.59 -9.85 -3.51
C ILE A 213 -8.04 -8.43 -3.52
N SER A 214 -6.71 -8.31 -3.54
CA SER A 214 -6.00 -7.05 -3.71
C SER A 214 -5.11 -7.13 -4.95
N PRO A 215 -4.97 -6.04 -5.72
CA PRO A 215 -4.19 -6.07 -6.94
C PRO A 215 -2.70 -6.01 -6.60
N PHE A 216 -2.04 -7.17 -6.58
CA PHE A 216 -0.59 -7.32 -6.57
C PHE A 216 -0.22 -8.34 -7.64
N ILE A 217 0.25 -7.82 -8.76
CA ILE A 217 0.46 -8.59 -10.00
C ILE A 217 1.88 -8.27 -10.49
N PRO A 218 2.82 -9.23 -10.40
CA PRO A 218 4.18 -9.05 -10.87
C PRO A 218 4.25 -8.48 -12.30
N HIS A 219 5.18 -7.55 -12.54
CA HIS A 219 5.36 -6.81 -13.79
C HIS A 219 4.19 -5.91 -14.24
N ASN A 220 3.07 -5.87 -13.51
CA ASN A 220 1.98 -4.92 -13.76
C ASN A 220 2.10 -3.73 -12.79
N TYR A 221 2.76 -2.67 -13.26
CA TYR A 221 3.04 -1.46 -12.48
C TYR A 221 1.84 -0.50 -12.35
N ARG A 222 0.73 -0.78 -13.04
CA ARG A 222 -0.50 -0.01 -12.93
C ARG A 222 -1.35 -0.59 -11.81
N ASP A 223 -1.81 -1.82 -11.98
CA ASP A 223 -2.78 -2.43 -11.07
C ASP A 223 -2.18 -2.65 -9.69
N SER A 224 -0.90 -3.03 -9.64
CA SER A 224 -0.16 -3.19 -8.38
C SER A 224 0.02 -1.90 -7.58
N SER A 225 -0.37 -0.74 -8.11
CA SER A 225 -0.35 0.54 -7.40
C SER A 225 -1.71 0.96 -6.83
N LEU A 226 -2.80 0.24 -7.14
CA LEU A 226 -4.16 0.74 -6.90
C LEU A 226 -4.61 0.59 -5.44
N PRO A 227 -5.11 1.65 -4.79
CA PRO A 227 -5.63 1.59 -3.42
C PRO A 227 -7.06 1.02 -3.37
N VAL A 228 -7.21 -0.25 -3.73
CA VAL A 228 -8.53 -0.91 -3.81
C VAL A 228 -8.44 -2.38 -3.43
N SER A 229 -9.53 -2.94 -2.92
CA SER A 229 -9.69 -4.38 -2.70
C SER A 229 -11.13 -4.83 -2.83
N VAL A 230 -11.31 -6.05 -3.31
CA VAL A 230 -12.62 -6.66 -3.59
C VAL A 230 -12.88 -7.80 -2.61
N PHE A 231 -14.13 -7.91 -2.17
CA PHE A 231 -14.63 -8.98 -1.34
C PHE A 231 -15.76 -9.71 -2.06
N VAL A 232 -15.54 -10.96 -2.43
CA VAL A 232 -16.50 -11.78 -3.15
C VAL A 232 -17.05 -12.85 -2.23
N TYR A 233 -18.34 -12.74 -1.92
CA TYR A 233 -19.08 -13.68 -1.11
C TYR A 233 -19.76 -14.72 -1.98
N THR A 234 -19.36 -15.98 -1.85
CA THR A 234 -20.05 -17.13 -2.44
C THR A 234 -20.93 -17.78 -1.37
N LEU A 235 -22.22 -17.87 -1.66
CA LEU A 235 -23.26 -18.38 -0.78
C LEU A 235 -23.77 -19.71 -1.36
N VAL A 236 -23.73 -20.78 -0.57
CA VAL A 236 -24.25 -22.09 -0.96
C VAL A 236 -25.29 -22.55 0.03
N ASN A 237 -26.54 -22.69 -0.43
CA ASN A 237 -27.64 -23.15 0.41
C ASN A 237 -27.72 -24.67 0.37
N THR A 238 -27.44 -25.34 1.48
CA THR A 238 -27.57 -26.80 1.60
C THR A 238 -28.93 -27.24 2.14
N GLY A 239 -29.75 -26.28 2.58
CA GLY A 239 -31.08 -26.52 3.11
C GLY A 239 -32.14 -26.80 2.05
N LYS A 240 -33.30 -27.28 2.50
CA LYS A 240 -34.46 -27.61 1.66
C LYS A 240 -35.33 -26.40 1.30
N GLU A 241 -35.15 -25.29 2.02
CA GLU A 241 -35.93 -24.07 1.85
C GLU A 241 -35.07 -22.98 1.20
N ARG A 242 -35.71 -22.15 0.37
CA ARG A 242 -35.11 -20.94 -0.19
C ARG A 242 -34.74 -19.97 0.94
N ALA A 243 -33.54 -19.37 0.87
CA ALA A 243 -33.06 -18.40 1.84
C ALA A 243 -32.99 -17.00 1.23
N LYS A 244 -33.55 -15.99 1.89
CA LYS A 244 -33.22 -14.59 1.62
C LYS A 244 -31.97 -14.26 2.43
N VAL A 245 -30.88 -13.94 1.75
CA VAL A 245 -29.59 -13.60 2.37
C VAL A 245 -29.29 -12.15 2.05
N SER A 246 -28.99 -11.35 3.07
CA SER A 246 -28.56 -9.96 2.92
C SER A 246 -27.21 -9.79 3.60
N LEU A 247 -26.21 -9.41 2.82
CA LEU A 247 -24.88 -9.07 3.30
C LEU A 247 -24.78 -7.57 3.46
N LEU A 248 -24.19 -7.13 4.57
CA LEU A 248 -24.01 -5.73 4.91
C LEU A 248 -22.53 -5.45 5.07
N PHE A 249 -22.03 -4.43 4.36
CA PHE A 249 -20.69 -3.90 4.53
C PHE A 249 -20.77 -2.52 5.18
N THR A 250 -20.24 -2.38 6.39
CA THR A 250 -20.21 -1.11 7.14
C THR A 250 -18.80 -0.53 7.15
N TRP A 251 -18.71 0.80 7.11
CA TRP A 251 -17.42 1.51 7.12
C TRP A 251 -17.54 2.84 7.86
N ALA A 252 -16.65 3.09 8.81
CA ALA A 252 -16.50 4.38 9.46
C ALA A 252 -15.68 5.33 8.57
N ASN A 253 -16.05 6.62 8.58
CA ASN A 253 -15.26 7.67 7.94
C ASN A 253 -14.00 7.96 8.78
N SER A 254 -13.01 7.07 8.67
CA SER A 254 -11.79 7.08 9.46
C SER A 254 -10.62 6.46 8.70
N ILE A 255 -9.41 6.90 9.05
CA ILE A 255 -8.13 6.36 8.55
C ILE A 255 -7.36 5.62 9.67
N GLY A 256 -8.02 5.24 10.76
CA GLY A 256 -7.41 4.61 11.93
C GLY A 256 -7.34 5.52 13.16
N GLY A 257 -7.04 4.90 14.31
CA GLY A 257 -6.92 5.60 15.59
C GLY A 257 -8.16 6.43 15.93
N ASN A 258 -7.94 7.69 16.33
CA ASN A 258 -9.01 8.64 16.68
C ASN A 258 -9.35 9.60 15.53
N SER A 259 -8.98 9.28 14.28
CA SER A 259 -9.11 10.23 13.17
C SER A 259 -10.57 10.62 12.90
N HIS A 260 -11.51 9.72 13.14
CA HIS A 260 -12.94 9.95 12.94
C HIS A 260 -13.52 11.03 13.87
N LEU A 261 -12.83 11.37 14.97
CA LEU A 261 -13.31 12.36 15.94
C LEU A 261 -12.95 13.80 15.56
N SER A 262 -12.19 14.03 14.47
CA SER A 262 -11.72 15.38 14.13
C SER A 262 -12.80 16.32 13.60
N GLY A 263 -13.95 15.79 13.17
CA GLY A 263 -15.04 16.58 12.61
C GLY A 263 -14.88 16.89 11.11
N ASP A 264 -15.88 17.55 10.54
CA ASP A 264 -15.98 17.93 9.12
C ASP A 264 -15.97 16.73 8.13
N HIS A 265 -16.36 15.55 8.58
CA HIS A 265 -16.47 14.37 7.72
C HIS A 265 -17.83 14.32 7.03
N VAL A 266 -17.84 14.01 5.74
CA VAL A 266 -19.08 13.97 4.92
C VAL A 266 -19.19 12.62 4.23
N ASN A 267 -20.39 12.06 4.18
CA ASN A 267 -20.69 10.88 3.38
C ASN A 267 -21.70 11.24 2.28
N GLU A 268 -21.52 10.72 1.08
CA GLU A 268 -22.45 10.91 -0.04
C GLU A 268 -22.75 9.58 -0.74
N PRO A 269 -24.02 9.26 -1.00
CA PRO A 269 -24.35 8.09 -1.81
C PRO A 269 -24.03 8.36 -3.28
N PHE A 270 -23.79 7.28 -4.02
CA PHE A 270 -23.72 7.35 -5.47
C PHE A 270 -24.34 6.10 -6.10
N ILE A 271 -24.86 6.30 -7.32
CA ILE A 271 -25.20 5.24 -8.25
C ILE A 271 -24.22 5.40 -9.41
N GLY A 272 -23.37 4.42 -9.61
CA GLY A 272 -22.47 4.34 -10.75
C GLY A 272 -23.08 3.57 -11.91
N ASP A 273 -22.31 3.45 -12.98
CA ASP A 273 -22.66 2.64 -14.14
C ASP A 273 -22.58 1.13 -13.83
N ASP A 274 -23.13 0.29 -14.72
CA ASP A 274 -23.05 -1.18 -14.66
C ASP A 274 -23.51 -1.82 -13.33
N GLY A 275 -24.40 -1.12 -12.62
CA GLY A 275 -24.98 -1.57 -11.35
C GLY A 275 -24.07 -1.36 -10.13
N VAL A 276 -22.93 -0.68 -10.26
CA VAL A 276 -22.04 -0.41 -9.12
C VAL A 276 -22.56 0.78 -8.32
N SER A 277 -23.04 0.53 -7.11
CA SER A 277 -23.63 1.55 -6.24
C SER A 277 -23.02 1.50 -4.85
N GLY A 278 -22.94 2.65 -4.18
CA GLY A 278 -22.21 2.74 -2.92
C GLY A 278 -22.30 4.08 -2.22
N VAL A 279 -21.35 4.32 -1.32
CA VAL A 279 -21.20 5.56 -0.55
C VAL A 279 -19.74 6.00 -0.59
N LEU A 280 -19.51 7.27 -0.89
CA LEU A 280 -18.24 7.96 -0.73
C LEU A 280 -18.17 8.55 0.69
N LEU A 281 -17.03 8.38 1.37
CA LEU A 281 -16.76 8.92 2.70
C LEU A 281 -15.57 9.87 2.59
N HIS A 282 -15.85 11.16 2.61
CA HIS A 282 -14.89 12.25 2.54
C HIS A 282 -14.30 12.51 3.94
N HIS A 283 -13.07 12.07 4.13
CA HIS A 283 -12.33 12.18 5.38
C HIS A 283 -11.38 13.39 5.36
N LYS A 284 -11.65 14.36 6.24
CA LYS A 284 -10.77 15.51 6.45
C LYS A 284 -9.70 15.17 7.48
N THR A 285 -8.48 14.99 7.03
CA THR A 285 -7.37 14.65 7.93
C THR A 285 -6.88 15.84 8.75
N ALA A 286 -6.55 15.61 10.02
CA ALA A 286 -5.97 16.62 10.90
C ALA A 286 -4.48 16.92 10.60
N LYS A 287 -3.91 17.90 11.31
CA LYS A 287 -2.47 18.24 11.29
C LYS A 287 -1.89 18.56 9.91
N GLY A 288 -2.74 19.01 8.98
CA GLY A 288 -2.32 19.42 7.64
C GLY A 288 -1.87 18.25 6.75
N HIS A 289 -2.29 17.02 7.07
CA HIS A 289 -2.19 15.90 6.15
C HIS A 289 -3.19 16.06 4.98
N PRO A 290 -2.96 15.40 3.84
CA PRO A 290 -3.90 15.40 2.71
C PRO A 290 -5.20 14.63 3.04
N PRO A 291 -6.36 15.10 2.57
CA PRO A 291 -7.64 14.41 2.77
C PRO A 291 -7.65 13.03 2.11
N VAL A 292 -8.60 12.20 2.55
CA VAL A 292 -8.79 10.83 2.05
C VAL A 292 -10.25 10.64 1.74
N THR A 293 -10.58 10.18 0.54
CA THR A 293 -11.96 9.78 0.19
C THR A 293 -12.02 8.27 0.09
N PHE A 294 -12.83 7.61 0.93
CA PHE A 294 -13.14 6.20 0.75
C PHE A 294 -14.34 6.04 -0.16
N ALA A 295 -14.37 4.94 -0.92
CA ALA A 295 -15.57 4.47 -1.58
C ALA A 295 -15.83 3.05 -1.11
N VAL A 296 -17.03 2.79 -0.58
CA VAL A 296 -17.52 1.43 -0.31
C VAL A 296 -18.70 1.16 -1.22
N ALA A 297 -18.67 0.04 -1.94
CA ALA A 297 -19.64 -0.25 -2.99
C ALA A 297 -19.94 -1.74 -3.10
N ALA A 298 -21.07 -2.04 -3.72
CA ALA A 298 -21.45 -3.37 -4.16
C ALA A 298 -21.96 -3.31 -5.60
N ARG A 299 -21.95 -4.46 -6.28
CA ARG A 299 -22.46 -4.58 -7.65
C ARG A 299 -23.85 -5.20 -7.66
N GLU A 300 -24.82 -4.46 -8.17
CA GLU A 300 -26.17 -4.94 -8.48
C GLU A 300 -26.11 -5.86 -9.69
N THR A 301 -26.81 -7.00 -9.61
CA THR A 301 -26.93 -7.97 -10.71
C THR A 301 -28.38 -8.43 -10.80
N GLN A 302 -28.71 -9.27 -11.78
CA GLN A 302 -30.08 -9.79 -11.93
C GLN A 302 -30.61 -10.48 -10.65
N ASN A 303 -29.72 -11.06 -9.84
CA ASN A 303 -30.09 -11.80 -8.62
C ASN A 303 -29.71 -11.06 -7.32
N VAL A 304 -29.05 -9.91 -7.42
CA VAL A 304 -28.51 -9.17 -6.25
C VAL A 304 -29.04 -7.75 -6.31
N ASN A 305 -29.77 -7.35 -5.28
CA ASN A 305 -30.29 -5.99 -5.10
C ASN A 305 -29.39 -5.22 -4.12
N VAL A 306 -28.93 -4.03 -4.52
CA VAL A 306 -28.07 -3.17 -3.69
C VAL A 306 -28.86 -2.00 -3.12
N THR A 307 -28.69 -1.74 -1.82
CA THR A 307 -29.26 -0.58 -1.12
C THR A 307 -28.21 0.02 -0.19
N VAL A 308 -28.29 1.32 0.08
CA VAL A 308 -27.29 2.02 0.90
C VAL A 308 -27.92 2.74 2.08
N LEU A 309 -27.14 2.92 3.13
CA LEU A 309 -27.39 3.87 4.19
C LEU A 309 -26.20 4.85 4.23
N PRO A 310 -26.38 6.08 3.73
CA PRO A 310 -25.28 7.04 3.58
C PRO A 310 -24.63 7.43 4.90
N CYS A 311 -25.45 7.55 5.95
CA CYS A 311 -25.02 8.03 7.25
C CYS A 311 -25.73 7.30 8.38
N PHE A 312 -24.95 6.79 9.34
CA PHE A 312 -25.39 6.49 10.69
C PHE A 312 -24.27 6.81 11.68
N GLY A 313 -24.65 7.11 12.93
CA GLY A 313 -23.72 7.43 14.01
C GLY A 313 -23.65 6.36 15.10
N LEU A 314 -22.66 6.49 15.96
CA LEU A 314 -22.41 5.57 17.08
C LEU A 314 -22.94 6.08 18.43
N SER A 315 -23.60 7.25 18.46
CA SER A 315 -24.11 7.90 19.67
C SER A 315 -25.55 8.40 19.48
N GLU A 316 -26.24 8.69 20.60
CA GLU A 316 -27.65 9.10 20.64
C GLU A 316 -27.98 10.43 19.93
N GLY A 317 -26.97 11.20 19.52
CA GLY A 317 -27.17 12.50 18.86
C GLY A 317 -27.34 12.43 17.34
N SER A 318 -27.12 11.26 16.71
CA SER A 318 -27.11 11.14 15.25
C SER A 318 -28.52 10.84 14.70
N CYS A 319 -28.82 11.32 13.48
CA CYS A 319 -30.12 11.16 12.82
C CYS A 319 -30.57 9.69 12.67
N MET A 320 -29.60 8.77 12.54
CA MET A 320 -29.80 7.33 12.59
C MET A 320 -28.65 6.71 13.39
N THR A 321 -28.97 5.85 14.34
CA THR A 321 -27.99 5.17 15.20
C THR A 321 -27.56 3.83 14.63
N ALA A 322 -26.43 3.31 15.08
CA ALA A 322 -25.94 1.99 14.72
C ALA A 322 -26.93 0.88 15.12
N LYS A 323 -27.69 1.06 16.21
CA LYS A 323 -28.78 0.16 16.61
C LYS A 323 -29.95 0.21 15.62
N GLU A 324 -30.45 1.39 15.26
CA GLU A 324 -31.56 1.52 14.31
C GLU A 324 -31.21 0.97 12.93
N MET A 325 -29.96 1.14 12.49
CA MET A 325 -29.43 0.51 11.27
C MET A 325 -29.52 -1.01 11.36
N TRP A 326 -29.08 -1.59 12.48
CA TRP A 326 -29.13 -3.03 12.71
C TRP A 326 -30.57 -3.56 12.77
N ASP A 327 -31.48 -2.84 13.43
CA ASP A 327 -32.90 -3.19 13.54
C ASP A 327 -33.57 -3.15 12.15
N THR A 328 -33.27 -2.14 11.34
CA THR A 328 -33.76 -2.01 9.95
C THR A 328 -33.32 -3.20 9.10
N MET A 329 -32.03 -3.58 9.18
CA MET A 329 -31.49 -4.73 8.46
C MET A 329 -32.05 -6.06 8.97
N SER A 330 -32.26 -6.21 10.27
CA SER A 330 -32.86 -7.40 10.88
C SER A 330 -34.32 -7.61 10.48
N LEU A 331 -35.06 -6.52 10.27
CA LEU A 331 -36.46 -6.57 9.86
C LEU A 331 -36.61 -6.77 8.34
N ASN A 332 -35.93 -5.93 7.55
CA ASN A 332 -36.17 -5.78 6.12
C ASN A 332 -35.11 -6.51 5.25
N GLY A 333 -33.88 -6.61 5.75
CA GLY A 333 -32.71 -7.06 5.00
C GLY A 333 -32.17 -6.06 3.98
N HIS A 334 -32.75 -4.86 3.89
CA HIS A 334 -32.35 -3.81 2.95
C HIS A 334 -32.74 -2.43 3.48
N PHE A 335 -32.16 -1.38 2.91
CA PHE A 335 -32.49 0.01 3.19
C PHE A 335 -33.45 0.59 2.15
N ASP A 336 -34.00 1.77 2.42
CA ASP A 336 -34.83 2.49 1.45
C ASP A 336 -34.00 2.88 0.22
N ARG A 337 -34.54 2.63 -0.98
CA ARG A 337 -33.92 3.08 -2.24
C ARG A 337 -33.91 4.61 -2.35
N GLY A 338 -34.80 5.31 -1.65
CA GLY A 338 -34.79 6.78 -1.57
C GLY A 338 -33.47 7.36 -1.05
N ASN A 339 -32.68 6.56 -0.30
CA ASN A 339 -31.37 6.98 0.22
C ASN A 339 -30.35 7.31 -0.87
N PHE A 340 -30.51 6.81 -2.11
CA PHE A 340 -29.62 7.21 -3.20
C PHE A 340 -29.84 8.65 -3.67
N ASN A 341 -31.04 9.19 -3.44
CA ASN A 341 -31.41 10.55 -3.82
C ASN A 341 -31.11 11.56 -2.70
N SER A 342 -30.54 11.12 -1.56
CA SER A 342 -30.18 12.04 -0.49
C SER A 342 -28.96 12.86 -0.89
N SER A 343 -29.00 14.16 -0.60
CA SER A 343 -27.82 15.02 -0.64
C SER A 343 -26.70 14.49 0.26
N PRO A 344 -25.44 14.94 0.07
CA PRO A 344 -24.36 14.66 1.00
C PRO A 344 -24.76 14.95 2.44
N SER A 345 -24.28 14.12 3.37
CA SER A 345 -24.57 14.29 4.78
C SER A 345 -24.09 15.64 5.28
N MET A 346 -24.68 16.13 6.36
CA MET A 346 -24.09 17.25 7.09
C MET A 346 -22.67 16.87 7.55
N PRO A 347 -21.71 17.82 7.56
CA PRO A 347 -20.38 17.57 8.10
C PRO A 347 -20.45 17.15 9.57
N SER A 348 -19.66 16.14 9.95
CA SER A 348 -19.64 15.62 11.32
C SER A 348 -19.16 16.68 12.33
N SER A 349 -19.70 16.63 13.54
CA SER A 349 -19.17 17.42 14.65
C SER A 349 -17.88 16.82 15.22
N CYS A 350 -17.06 17.63 15.88
CA CYS A 350 -15.90 17.11 16.62
C CYS A 350 -16.36 16.14 17.72
N GLY A 351 -15.75 14.95 17.79
CA GLY A 351 -16.14 13.87 18.69
C GLY A 351 -17.25 12.95 18.16
N GLU A 352 -17.86 13.25 17.01
CA GLU A 352 -18.86 12.39 16.36
C GLU A 352 -18.20 11.41 15.37
N THR A 353 -18.70 10.17 15.31
CA THR A 353 -18.27 9.19 14.32
C THR A 353 -19.35 8.99 13.27
N LEU A 354 -19.06 9.37 12.03
CA LEU A 354 -19.93 9.11 10.89
C LEU A 354 -19.56 7.76 10.24
N CYS A 355 -20.56 6.93 9.98
CA CYS A 355 -20.40 5.65 9.28
C CYS A 355 -21.36 5.55 8.09
N ALA A 356 -21.03 4.70 7.13
CA ALA A 356 -21.88 4.34 6.00
C ALA A 356 -22.10 2.82 5.95
N ALA A 357 -23.18 2.39 5.31
CA ALA A 357 -23.44 0.98 5.06
C ALA A 357 -23.90 0.72 3.62
N VAL A 358 -23.44 -0.38 3.04
CA VAL A 358 -23.89 -0.90 1.75
C VAL A 358 -24.44 -2.30 1.97
N SER A 359 -25.69 -2.53 1.61
CA SER A 359 -26.37 -3.82 1.70
C SER A 359 -26.56 -4.41 0.32
N ALA A 360 -26.29 -5.71 0.18
CA ALA A 360 -26.58 -6.49 -1.01
C ALA A 360 -27.42 -7.71 -0.62
N SER A 361 -28.65 -7.77 -1.13
CA SER A 361 -29.62 -8.82 -0.83
C SER A 361 -29.84 -9.74 -2.03
N THR A 362 -29.92 -11.04 -1.78
CA THR A 362 -30.19 -12.05 -2.79
C THR A 362 -31.07 -13.17 -2.25
N TRP A 363 -31.65 -13.94 -3.15
CA TRP A 363 -32.34 -15.17 -2.82
C TRP A 363 -31.51 -16.36 -3.29
N VAL A 364 -31.27 -17.31 -2.40
CA VAL A 364 -30.52 -18.55 -2.69
C VAL A 364 -31.49 -19.72 -2.65
N GLU A 365 -31.73 -20.32 -3.81
CA GLU A 365 -32.60 -21.50 -3.95
C GLU A 365 -32.06 -22.70 -3.13
N PRO A 366 -32.92 -23.67 -2.77
CA PRO A 366 -32.47 -24.94 -2.18
C PRO A 366 -31.40 -25.60 -3.06
N HIS A 367 -30.27 -25.98 -2.47
CA HIS A 367 -29.10 -26.52 -3.19
C HIS A 367 -28.50 -25.58 -4.25
N GLY A 368 -28.92 -24.31 -4.27
CA GLY A 368 -28.44 -23.28 -5.16
C GLY A 368 -27.20 -22.57 -4.63
N LYS A 369 -26.58 -21.80 -5.54
CA LYS A 369 -25.41 -20.97 -5.26
C LYS A 369 -25.65 -19.54 -5.77
N CYS A 370 -25.09 -18.56 -5.06
CA CYS A 370 -25.13 -17.16 -5.49
C CYS A 370 -23.85 -16.44 -5.07
N THR A 371 -23.43 -15.44 -5.85
CA THR A 371 -22.24 -14.63 -5.58
C THR A 371 -22.63 -13.16 -5.40
N VAL A 372 -22.04 -12.52 -4.39
CA VAL A 372 -22.22 -11.10 -4.07
C VAL A 372 -20.84 -10.46 -3.93
N SER A 373 -20.59 -9.36 -4.64
CA SER A 373 -19.29 -8.68 -4.62
C SER A 373 -19.39 -7.29 -4.00
N PHE A 374 -18.48 -7.00 -3.06
CA PHE A 374 -18.25 -5.69 -2.47
C PHE A 374 -16.84 -5.21 -2.79
N SER A 375 -16.61 -3.90 -2.72
CA SER A 375 -15.28 -3.32 -2.87
C SER A 375 -15.10 -2.13 -1.94
N VAL A 376 -13.86 -1.92 -1.50
CA VAL A 376 -13.42 -0.69 -0.84
C VAL A 376 -12.23 -0.12 -1.60
N ALA A 377 -12.28 1.17 -1.90
CA ALA A 377 -11.14 1.94 -2.40
C ALA A 377 -10.90 3.17 -1.54
N TRP A 378 -9.68 3.70 -1.56
CA TRP A 378 -9.35 4.96 -0.90
C TRP A 378 -8.51 5.85 -1.82
N SER A 379 -8.99 7.05 -2.10
CA SER A 379 -8.22 8.07 -2.82
C SER A 379 -7.54 8.98 -1.81
N SER A 380 -6.21 8.96 -1.80
CA SER A 380 -5.36 9.94 -1.12
C SER A 380 -4.23 10.32 -2.07
N PRO A 381 -4.50 11.25 -3.03
CA PRO A 381 -3.64 11.44 -4.19
C PRO A 381 -2.27 12.03 -3.84
N LYS A 382 -2.17 12.77 -2.73
CA LYS A 382 -0.94 13.41 -2.28
C LYS A 382 -0.31 12.67 -1.12
N VAL A 383 1.00 12.51 -1.18
CA VAL A 383 1.87 12.15 -0.06
C VAL A 383 2.54 13.42 0.42
N LYS A 384 2.49 13.69 1.73
CA LYS A 384 3.18 14.80 2.36
C LYS A 384 4.11 14.28 3.46
N PHE A 385 5.40 14.58 3.32
CA PHE A 385 6.40 14.27 4.35
C PHE A 385 6.50 15.41 5.38
N SER A 386 7.10 15.13 6.54
CA SER A 386 7.08 16.03 7.71
C SER A 386 7.78 17.37 7.47
N LYS A 387 8.76 17.44 6.55
CA LYS A 387 9.41 18.69 6.13
C LYS A 387 8.69 19.47 5.02
N GLY A 388 7.53 18.98 4.57
CA GLY A 388 6.64 19.71 3.67
C GLY A 388 6.66 19.25 2.21
N SER A 389 7.68 18.50 1.79
CA SER A 389 7.75 17.91 0.44
C SER A 389 6.49 17.09 0.15
N SER A 390 5.83 17.41 -0.96
CA SER A 390 4.55 16.82 -1.34
C SER A 390 4.59 16.28 -2.76
N TYR A 391 4.18 15.03 -2.93
CA TYR A 391 4.25 14.27 -4.18
C TYR A 391 2.91 13.61 -4.49
N ASN A 392 2.65 13.36 -5.77
CA ASN A 392 1.47 12.58 -6.17
C ASN A 392 1.79 11.09 -6.12
N ARG A 393 0.86 10.29 -5.58
CA ARG A 393 0.96 8.83 -5.57
C ARG A 393 0.85 8.27 -6.99
N ARG A 394 1.50 7.14 -7.26
CA ARG A 394 1.59 6.55 -8.61
C ARG A 394 0.24 6.28 -9.24
N TYR A 395 -0.76 5.82 -8.48
CA TYR A 395 -2.09 5.51 -9.03
C TYR A 395 -2.78 6.73 -9.68
N THR A 396 -2.41 7.96 -9.26
CA THR A 396 -2.96 9.21 -9.80
C THR A 396 -2.62 9.44 -11.27
N LYS A 397 -1.58 8.77 -11.79
CA LYS A 397 -1.28 8.75 -13.23
C LYS A 397 -2.41 8.14 -14.06
N PHE A 398 -3.21 7.25 -13.45
CA PHE A 398 -4.28 6.51 -14.13
C PHE A 398 -5.67 7.02 -13.75
N TYR A 399 -5.86 7.50 -12.53
CA TYR A 399 -7.16 7.95 -12.00
C TYR A 399 -7.25 9.45 -11.71
N GLY A 400 -6.16 10.21 -11.94
CA GLY A 400 -6.08 11.63 -11.60
C GLY A 400 -6.00 11.90 -10.10
N THR A 401 -6.19 13.15 -9.72
CA THR A 401 -6.12 13.63 -8.33
C THR A 401 -7.47 14.10 -7.78
N SER A 402 -8.58 13.77 -8.44
CA SER A 402 -9.93 14.15 -8.01
C SER A 402 -10.36 13.39 -6.76
N GLU A 403 -11.19 14.00 -5.92
CA GLU A 403 -11.85 13.34 -4.79
C GLU A 403 -12.76 12.19 -5.27
N GLY A 404 -13.35 12.33 -6.46
CA GLY A 404 -14.17 11.30 -7.11
C GLY A 404 -13.38 10.09 -7.64
N ALA A 405 -12.05 10.10 -7.60
CA ALA A 405 -11.24 8.96 -8.07
C ALA A 405 -11.52 7.65 -7.31
N ALA A 406 -11.96 7.75 -6.05
CA ALA A 406 -12.34 6.58 -5.25
C ALA A 406 -13.54 5.82 -5.87
N GLN A 407 -14.50 6.55 -6.46
CA GLN A 407 -15.65 5.96 -7.15
C GLN A 407 -15.22 5.18 -8.39
N SER A 408 -14.36 5.76 -9.23
CA SER A 408 -13.83 5.08 -10.41
C SER A 408 -13.00 3.84 -10.04
N LEU A 409 -12.22 3.90 -8.96
CA LEU A 409 -11.44 2.76 -8.47
C LEU A 409 -12.33 1.58 -8.05
N VAL A 410 -13.41 1.81 -7.28
CA VAL A 410 -14.33 0.72 -6.90
C VAL A 410 -15.11 0.18 -8.08
N HIS A 411 -15.50 1.04 -9.03
CA HIS A 411 -16.16 0.62 -10.26
C HIS A 411 -15.26 -0.33 -11.06
N ASP A 412 -14.03 0.07 -11.34
CA ASP A 412 -13.09 -0.73 -12.12
C ASP A 412 -12.74 -2.05 -11.41
N ALA A 413 -12.60 -2.02 -10.08
CA ALA A 413 -12.36 -3.22 -9.29
C ALA A 413 -13.52 -4.22 -9.37
N LEU A 414 -14.77 -3.76 -9.18
CA LEU A 414 -15.96 -4.64 -9.21
C LEU A 414 -16.29 -5.17 -10.61
N THR A 415 -15.80 -4.51 -11.66
CA THR A 415 -15.99 -4.93 -13.05
C THR A 415 -14.85 -5.80 -13.57
N ASN A 416 -13.63 -5.69 -13.01
CA ASN A 416 -12.43 -6.34 -13.56
C ASN A 416 -11.67 -7.29 -12.61
N TYR A 417 -12.10 -7.50 -11.35
CA TYR A 417 -11.32 -8.31 -10.40
C TYR A 417 -11.04 -9.75 -10.84
N LEU A 418 -11.90 -10.34 -11.68
CA LEU A 418 -11.69 -11.70 -12.19
C LEU A 418 -10.40 -11.81 -13.00
N ARG A 419 -10.08 -10.76 -13.78
CA ARG A 419 -8.80 -10.67 -14.49
C ARG A 419 -7.62 -10.64 -13.52
N TRP A 420 -7.75 -9.92 -12.41
CA TRP A 420 -6.70 -9.91 -11.38
C TRP A 420 -6.49 -11.30 -10.79
N GLU A 421 -7.56 -12.05 -10.51
CA GLU A 421 -7.44 -13.42 -10.00
C GLU A 421 -6.72 -14.33 -10.99
N GLU A 422 -7.09 -14.29 -12.29
CA GLU A 422 -6.42 -15.05 -13.34
C GLU A 422 -4.92 -14.72 -13.41
N ASP A 423 -4.58 -13.43 -13.40
CA ASP A 423 -3.20 -12.97 -13.43
C ASP A 423 -2.44 -13.39 -12.16
N ILE A 424 -3.08 -13.34 -10.98
CA ILE A 424 -2.50 -13.77 -9.70
C ILE A 424 -2.21 -15.28 -9.72
N GLU A 425 -3.18 -16.08 -10.13
CA GLU A 425 -3.03 -17.54 -10.20
C GLU A 425 -1.94 -17.93 -11.19
N LYS A 426 -1.86 -17.25 -12.33
CA LYS A 426 -0.86 -17.50 -13.36
C LYS A 426 0.58 -17.43 -12.83
N TRP A 427 0.91 -16.45 -11.98
CA TRP A 427 2.27 -16.35 -11.43
C TRP A 427 2.50 -17.22 -10.19
N GLN A 428 1.44 -17.54 -9.43
CA GLN A 428 1.54 -18.43 -8.26
C GLN A 428 1.66 -19.91 -8.65
N ASN A 429 0.89 -20.35 -9.65
CA ASN A 429 0.72 -21.76 -10.02
C ASN A 429 2.02 -22.51 -10.30
N PRO A 430 3.03 -21.96 -11.01
CA PRO A 430 4.29 -22.67 -11.24
C PRO A 430 5.01 -23.10 -9.96
N ILE A 431 4.93 -22.29 -8.90
CA ILE A 431 5.56 -22.59 -7.60
C ILE A 431 4.63 -23.50 -6.78
N LEU A 432 3.32 -23.24 -6.79
CA LEU A 432 2.34 -24.04 -6.04
C LEU A 432 2.32 -25.50 -6.50
N HIS A 433 2.43 -25.75 -7.80
CA HIS A 433 2.40 -27.09 -8.39
C HIS A 433 3.76 -27.79 -8.43
N ASP A 434 4.85 -27.12 -8.02
CA ASP A 434 6.17 -27.77 -7.98
C ASP A 434 6.23 -28.77 -6.81
N ALA A 435 6.19 -30.06 -7.14
CA ALA A 435 6.24 -31.16 -6.18
C ALA A 435 7.60 -31.26 -5.45
N ARG A 436 8.65 -30.61 -5.95
CA ARG A 436 9.98 -30.59 -5.33
C ARG A 436 10.04 -29.64 -4.13
N LEU A 437 9.15 -28.65 -4.08
CA LEU A 437 9.10 -27.66 -3.02
C LEU A 437 8.23 -28.15 -1.85
N PRO A 438 8.70 -28.07 -0.60
CA PRO A 438 7.90 -28.38 0.57
C PRO A 438 6.66 -27.47 0.66
N GLU A 439 5.55 -28.00 1.18
CA GLU A 439 4.30 -27.26 1.35
C GLU A 439 4.47 -25.98 2.19
N TRP A 440 5.20 -26.09 3.31
CA TRP A 440 5.46 -24.94 4.19
C TRP A 440 6.18 -23.80 3.48
N TYR A 441 7.08 -24.14 2.54
CA TYR A 441 7.87 -23.15 1.82
C TYR A 441 7.00 -22.31 0.87
N LYS A 442 6.02 -22.95 0.22
CA LYS A 442 5.17 -22.33 -0.79
C LYS A 442 4.39 -21.15 -0.22
N PHE A 443 3.60 -21.35 0.83
CA PHE A 443 2.83 -20.25 1.40
C PHE A 443 3.68 -19.25 2.16
N THR A 444 4.78 -19.66 2.80
CA THR A 444 5.69 -18.71 3.43
C THR A 444 6.27 -17.78 2.38
N LEU A 445 6.74 -18.30 1.24
CA LEU A 445 7.30 -17.50 0.15
C LEU A 445 6.33 -16.42 -0.33
N PHE A 446 5.06 -16.77 -0.55
CA PHE A 446 4.05 -15.80 -0.98
C PHE A 446 3.64 -14.84 0.13
N ASN A 447 3.37 -15.35 1.34
CA ASN A 447 2.86 -14.53 2.44
C ASN A 447 3.89 -13.52 2.95
N GLU A 448 5.20 -13.79 2.85
CA GLU A 448 6.25 -12.79 3.19
C GLU A 448 6.23 -11.56 2.26
N LEU A 449 5.64 -11.67 1.06
CA LEU A 449 5.50 -10.52 0.15
C LEU A 449 4.52 -9.46 0.65
N TYR A 450 3.74 -9.74 1.70
CA TYR A 450 2.82 -8.77 2.32
C TYR A 450 3.51 -7.44 2.67
N PHE A 451 4.80 -7.50 2.99
CA PHE A 451 5.59 -6.34 3.39
C PHE A 451 5.78 -5.32 2.26
N LEU A 452 5.71 -5.74 0.99
CA LEU A 452 5.72 -4.83 -0.16
C LEU A 452 4.45 -3.97 -0.27
N VAL A 453 3.43 -4.28 0.53
CA VAL A 453 2.21 -3.48 0.68
C VAL A 453 2.19 -2.81 2.07
N ALA A 454 2.27 -3.61 3.14
CA ALA A 454 2.13 -3.18 4.53
C ALA A 454 3.43 -2.75 5.24
N GLY A 455 4.54 -2.64 4.50
CA GLY A 455 5.81 -2.10 4.98
C GLY A 455 5.88 -0.57 4.93
N GLY A 456 4.74 0.13 5.08
CA GLY A 456 4.66 1.59 5.00
C GLY A 456 4.97 2.16 3.61
N THR A 457 4.71 1.40 2.56
CA THR A 457 5.19 1.72 1.21
C THR A 457 4.65 3.05 0.65
N VAL A 458 5.51 3.76 -0.09
CA VAL A 458 5.20 5.00 -0.79
C VAL A 458 5.68 4.88 -2.22
N TRP A 459 4.78 5.05 -3.19
CA TRP A 459 5.11 5.03 -4.60
C TRP A 459 4.61 6.31 -5.26
N ILE A 460 5.54 7.13 -5.75
CA ILE A 460 5.24 8.43 -6.35
C ILE A 460 5.54 8.40 -7.84
N ASP A 461 4.80 9.20 -8.60
CA ASP A 461 5.17 9.48 -9.98
C ASP A 461 6.39 10.41 -10.02
N SER A 462 7.28 10.24 -10.99
CA SER A 462 8.64 10.83 -11.02
C SER A 462 8.72 12.36 -11.17
N SER A 463 7.61 13.08 -11.12
CA SER A 463 7.58 14.54 -11.22
C SER A 463 8.07 15.25 -9.94
N VAL A 464 8.76 16.38 -10.15
CA VAL A 464 9.20 17.36 -9.14
C VAL A 464 8.06 17.69 -8.15
N PRO A 465 8.35 17.95 -6.85
CA PRO A 465 7.33 18.21 -5.84
C PRO A 465 6.25 19.18 -6.32
N SER A 466 5.00 18.82 -6.02
CA SER A 466 3.78 19.50 -6.48
C SER A 466 3.66 20.98 -6.07
N ASN A 467 4.56 21.49 -5.21
CA ASN A 467 4.62 22.87 -4.72
C ASN A 467 5.99 23.54 -4.95
N ALA A 468 6.65 23.34 -6.10
CA ALA A 468 7.86 24.09 -6.44
C ALA A 468 7.54 25.57 -6.78
N VAL A 469 7.25 26.36 -5.75
CA VAL A 469 7.43 27.82 -5.80
C VAL A 469 8.93 28.08 -5.78
N LYS A 470 9.41 28.84 -6.78
CA LYS A 470 10.82 29.17 -7.02
C LYS A 470 11.51 29.68 -5.75
N TYR A 471 12.42 28.87 -5.20
CA TYR A 471 13.51 29.37 -4.37
C TYR A 471 14.81 29.19 -5.16
N SER A 472 15.27 30.29 -5.77
CA SER A 472 16.61 30.43 -6.31
C SER A 472 17.62 30.64 -5.16
N HIS A 473 18.89 30.29 -5.42
CA HIS A 473 20.13 30.48 -4.63
C HIS A 473 20.47 29.33 -3.64
N VAL A 474 21.67 28.70 -3.63
CA VAL A 474 22.98 28.89 -4.28
C VAL A 474 23.67 27.52 -4.36
N SER A 475 24.30 27.16 -5.49
CA SER A 475 25.61 26.48 -5.47
C SER A 475 26.36 26.74 -6.79
N SER A 476 27.58 27.25 -6.66
CA SER A 476 28.50 27.56 -7.75
C SER A 476 29.23 26.28 -8.16
N ALA A 477 28.99 25.80 -9.38
CA ALA A 477 29.79 24.75 -10.00
C ALA A 477 30.71 25.38 -11.05
N LYS A 478 32.02 25.20 -10.91
CA LYS A 478 33.04 25.61 -11.89
C LYS A 478 32.98 24.70 -13.13
N ALA A 479 33.05 25.30 -14.32
CA ALA A 479 33.16 24.59 -15.59
C ALA A 479 34.49 23.83 -15.69
N VAL A 480 34.44 22.58 -16.19
CA VAL A 480 35.61 21.74 -16.47
C VAL A 480 35.62 21.43 -17.97
N ASN A 481 36.72 21.73 -18.65
CA ASN A 481 36.97 21.31 -20.03
C ASN A 481 37.54 19.89 -20.03
N ILE A 482 36.86 18.94 -20.69
CA ILE A 482 37.33 17.56 -20.85
C ILE A 482 37.77 17.36 -22.30
N LYS A 483 39.01 16.89 -22.49
CA LYS A 483 39.58 16.55 -23.80
C LYS A 483 39.47 15.03 -23.97
N VAL A 484 38.61 14.57 -24.89
CA VAL A 484 38.41 13.14 -25.15
C VAL A 484 39.17 12.74 -26.41
N THR A 485 40.04 11.73 -26.29
CA THR A 485 40.74 11.12 -27.44
C THR A 485 40.15 9.73 -27.65
N SER A 486 39.48 9.48 -28.78
CA SER A 486 38.99 8.15 -29.13
C SER A 486 39.94 7.50 -30.14
N ALA A 487 40.33 6.25 -29.87
CA ALA A 487 41.07 5.42 -30.80
C ALA A 487 40.12 4.35 -31.37
N HIS A 488 39.87 4.40 -32.68
CA HIS A 488 39.21 3.31 -33.39
C HIS A 488 40.25 2.34 -33.96
N VAL A 489 40.16 1.07 -33.58
CA VAL A 489 40.95 -0.02 -34.17
C VAL A 489 40.06 -0.74 -35.19
N ASN A 490 40.36 -0.58 -36.47
CA ASN A 490 39.96 -1.51 -37.51
C ASN A 490 41.23 -2.06 -38.17
N ASP A 491 41.20 -3.36 -38.47
CA ASP A 491 42.30 -4.07 -39.11
C ASP A 491 42.80 -3.32 -40.35
N SER A 492 44.11 -3.04 -40.36
CA SER A 492 44.90 -2.47 -41.45
C SER A 492 44.66 -0.99 -41.85
N LYS A 493 44.90 -0.06 -40.92
CA LYS A 493 45.67 1.22 -41.04
C LYS A 493 45.13 2.26 -40.04
N SER A 494 46.00 2.73 -39.15
CA SER A 494 45.67 3.74 -38.14
C SER A 494 45.63 5.15 -38.76
N THR A 495 44.54 5.88 -38.54
CA THR A 495 44.47 7.33 -38.76
C THR A 495 43.83 7.96 -37.53
N VAL A 496 44.47 8.99 -36.96
CA VAL A 496 44.03 9.70 -35.75
C VAL A 496 43.28 10.98 -36.17
N VAL A 497 42.10 11.23 -35.62
CA VAL A 497 41.36 12.48 -35.80
C VAL A 497 41.10 13.11 -34.42
N GLU A 498 41.54 14.35 -34.22
CA GLU A 498 41.26 15.15 -33.03
C GLU A 498 39.98 15.98 -33.26
N GLN A 499 39.06 15.97 -32.29
CA GLN A 499 37.94 16.93 -32.23
C GLN A 499 37.87 17.56 -30.83
N ASN A 500 37.81 18.89 -30.79
CA ASN A 500 37.53 19.66 -29.58
C ASN A 500 36.03 20.01 -29.56
N ILE A 501 35.35 19.72 -28.46
CA ILE A 501 33.95 20.12 -28.24
C ILE A 501 33.90 21.04 -27.02
N THR A 502 33.45 22.27 -27.24
CA THR A 502 33.12 23.25 -26.20
C THR A 502 31.62 23.19 -25.92
N PHE A 503 31.22 23.09 -24.65
CA PHE A 503 29.83 23.25 -24.23
C PHE A 503 29.61 24.70 -23.76
N ASP A 504 28.81 25.47 -24.49
CA ASP A 504 28.33 26.77 -24.02
C ASP A 504 27.18 26.58 -23.03
N GLY A 505 27.42 26.96 -21.78
CA GLY A 505 26.35 27.21 -20.82
C GLY A 505 25.74 28.58 -21.09
N CYS A 506 24.41 28.64 -21.19
CA CYS A 506 23.59 29.83 -21.39
C CYS A 506 24.13 31.06 -20.61
N GLY A 507 24.80 31.96 -21.32
CA GLY A 507 25.22 33.26 -20.79
C GLY A 507 24.09 34.28 -20.99
N SER A 508 23.58 34.83 -19.89
CA SER A 508 22.78 36.06 -19.95
C SER A 508 23.73 37.26 -19.98
N SER A 509 23.82 37.92 -21.13
CA SER A 509 24.44 39.24 -21.25
C SER A 509 23.50 40.31 -20.69
N ASN A 510 23.98 41.10 -19.74
CA ASN A 510 23.35 42.36 -19.35
C ASN A 510 23.53 43.38 -20.49
N SER A 511 22.43 43.96 -20.93
CA SER A 511 22.42 45.28 -21.58
C SER A 511 21.26 46.07 -21.00
N ASP A 512 21.61 47.09 -20.22
CA ASP A 512 20.72 48.19 -19.84
C ASP A 512 20.29 48.94 -21.10
N GLU A 513 18.99 49.13 -21.32
CA GLU A 513 18.49 50.32 -22.02
C GLU A 513 16.99 50.53 -21.74
N ALA A 514 16.65 51.79 -21.48
CA ALA A 514 15.33 52.29 -21.15
C ALA A 514 14.43 52.38 -22.40
N GLY A 515 13.12 52.19 -22.24
CA GLY A 515 12.17 52.47 -23.32
C GLY A 515 10.73 52.14 -22.97
N GLU A 516 9.88 53.14 -23.14
CA GLU A 516 8.45 53.26 -22.83
C GLU A 516 7.51 52.17 -23.37
N ALA A 517 6.35 52.12 -22.71
CA ALA A 517 5.17 51.35 -23.06
C ALA A 517 4.55 51.78 -24.41
N HIS A 518 4.00 50.82 -25.17
CA HIS A 518 2.76 51.04 -25.92
C HIS A 518 2.08 49.72 -26.31
N ASP A 519 0.80 49.93 -26.61
CA ASP A 519 -0.39 49.08 -26.66
C ASP A 519 -0.57 48.27 -27.97
N SER A 520 -1.57 47.38 -27.94
CA SER A 520 -2.46 46.93 -29.04
C SER A 520 -2.17 45.65 -29.88
N SER A 521 -3.17 44.75 -29.77
CA SER A 521 -3.98 44.08 -30.81
C SER A 521 -3.41 43.07 -31.83
N GLU A 522 -3.98 41.85 -31.75
CA GLU A 522 -4.65 41.05 -32.80
C GLU A 522 -4.07 40.88 -34.23
N SER A 523 -3.99 39.59 -34.62
CA SER A 523 -4.69 38.96 -35.78
C SER A 523 -3.83 38.19 -36.82
N ASP A 524 -4.27 36.94 -37.01
CA ASP A 524 -4.49 36.16 -38.25
C ASP A 524 -3.40 35.90 -39.33
N ARG A 525 -3.18 34.58 -39.50
CA ARG A 525 -3.26 33.74 -40.73
C ARG A 525 -2.18 33.76 -41.83
N ASP A 526 -1.71 32.53 -42.07
CA ASP A 526 -1.54 31.79 -43.34
C ASP A 526 -0.77 32.42 -44.53
N LEU A 527 0.25 31.69 -45.04
CA LEU A 527 0.17 30.87 -46.28
C LEU A 527 1.55 30.74 -47.01
N PHE A 528 2.03 29.49 -47.12
CA PHE A 528 2.87 28.84 -48.16
C PHE A 528 3.99 29.57 -48.93
N GLY A 529 5.19 28.96 -48.93
CA GLY A 529 6.26 29.16 -49.92
C GLY A 529 7.23 27.96 -49.94
N VAL A 530 7.53 27.44 -51.14
CA VAL A 530 8.11 26.11 -51.42
C VAL A 530 9.64 26.15 -51.66
N SER A 531 10.32 25.14 -51.09
CA SER A 531 11.57 24.44 -51.48
C SER A 531 12.89 25.19 -51.66
N LEU A 532 13.88 24.77 -50.87
CA LEU A 532 15.23 24.41 -51.35
C LEU A 532 15.80 23.32 -50.44
N GLU A 533 16.09 22.16 -51.04
CA GLU A 533 16.77 21.04 -50.39
C GLU A 533 18.21 21.43 -50.04
N ASP A 534 18.55 21.37 -48.75
CA ASP A 534 19.95 21.23 -48.32
C ASP A 534 20.07 19.97 -47.47
N LYS A 535 20.93 19.05 -47.93
CA LYS A 535 21.18 17.76 -47.28
C LYS A 535 22.15 17.97 -46.12
N GLY A 536 21.63 18.38 -44.98
CA GLY A 536 22.32 18.34 -43.68
C GLY A 536 21.66 17.30 -42.77
N SER A 537 22.43 16.34 -42.26
CA SER A 537 21.92 15.39 -41.26
C SER A 537 21.67 16.12 -39.94
N GLU A 538 20.45 16.57 -39.71
CA GLU A 538 20.01 17.02 -38.39
C GLU A 538 19.90 15.81 -37.47
N PHE A 539 20.84 15.71 -36.54
CA PHE A 539 20.60 15.05 -35.26
C PHE A 539 19.34 15.69 -34.66
N ARG A 540 18.21 14.96 -34.71
CA ARG A 540 17.05 15.28 -33.90
C ARG A 540 17.54 15.46 -32.47
N GLY A 541 17.41 16.69 -31.96
CA GLY A 541 17.46 16.95 -30.54
C GLY A 541 16.59 15.93 -29.83
N VAL A 542 17.11 15.39 -28.72
CA VAL A 542 16.35 14.53 -27.84
C VAL A 542 15.22 15.38 -27.28
N ASP A 543 14.09 15.35 -27.98
CA ASP A 543 12.77 15.64 -27.45
C ASP A 543 12.67 14.89 -26.10
N PRO A 544 12.15 15.49 -25.01
CA PRO A 544 11.88 14.76 -23.78
C PRO A 544 10.70 13.82 -24.05
N SER A 545 10.94 12.76 -24.82
CA SER A 545 10.06 11.62 -24.89
C SER A 545 9.86 11.18 -23.44
N PHE A 546 8.63 11.30 -22.95
CA PHE A 546 8.21 10.63 -21.72
C PHE A 546 8.80 9.23 -21.75
N ASP A 547 9.75 8.96 -20.85
CA ASP A 547 10.36 7.64 -20.74
C ASP A 547 9.23 6.68 -20.38
N VAL A 548 8.74 5.93 -21.38
CA VAL A 548 7.62 4.99 -21.26
C VAL A 548 7.97 3.90 -20.23
N ASP A 549 9.25 3.75 -19.90
CA ASP A 549 9.76 2.83 -18.89
C ASP A 549 9.87 3.42 -17.48
N ASP A 550 9.62 4.72 -17.25
CA ASP A 550 9.71 5.29 -15.90
C ASP A 550 8.49 4.92 -15.02
N VAL A 551 8.78 4.06 -14.05
CA VAL A 551 7.80 3.60 -13.07
C VAL A 551 7.69 4.49 -11.83
N GLY A 552 8.43 5.59 -11.74
CA GLY A 552 8.41 6.49 -10.58
C GLY A 552 9.29 6.00 -9.43
N ARG A 553 9.33 6.77 -8.33
CA ARG A 553 10.18 6.44 -7.16
C ARG A 553 9.41 5.67 -6.11
N PHE A 554 10.10 4.76 -5.44
CA PHE A 554 9.52 3.85 -4.48
C PHE A 554 10.28 3.90 -3.16
N LEU A 555 9.55 3.96 -2.05
CA LEU A 555 10.07 3.86 -0.70
C LEU A 555 9.29 2.81 0.07
N TYR A 556 9.97 2.12 0.97
CA TYR A 556 9.34 1.28 2.00
C TYR A 556 10.18 1.35 3.27
N LEU A 557 9.56 1.10 4.42
CA LEU A 557 10.23 1.17 5.71
C LEU A 557 11.08 -0.08 5.95
N GLU A 558 12.17 0.07 6.70
CA GLU A 558 12.88 -1.08 7.28
C GLU A 558 11.96 -1.93 8.16
N GLY A 559 11.11 -1.26 8.94
CA GLY A 559 10.06 -1.85 9.77
C GLY A 559 9.10 -0.77 10.24
N VAL A 560 7.91 -1.15 10.69
CA VAL A 560 6.93 -0.18 11.22
C VAL A 560 7.41 0.53 12.49
N GLU A 561 8.34 -0.09 13.22
CA GLU A 561 9.02 0.46 14.40
C GLU A 561 10.32 1.21 14.05
N TYR A 562 10.83 1.01 12.83
CA TYR A 562 12.09 1.55 12.31
C TYR A 562 11.82 2.46 11.12
N LEU A 563 11.56 3.74 11.41
CA LEU A 563 11.03 4.70 10.45
C LEU A 563 12.11 5.28 9.52
N MET A 564 12.76 4.41 8.75
CA MET A 564 13.82 4.74 7.79
C MET A 564 13.46 4.18 6.42
N TRP A 565 13.55 5.02 5.40
CA TRP A 565 13.15 4.66 4.03
C TRP A 565 14.27 3.91 3.31
N CYS A 566 13.95 2.72 2.82
CA CYS A 566 14.84 1.87 2.03
C CYS A 566 16.22 1.67 2.69
N THR A 567 16.26 1.29 3.97
CA THR A 567 17.51 0.92 4.65
C THR A 567 18.29 -0.08 3.82
N TYR A 568 19.46 0.32 3.30
CA TYR A 568 20.11 -0.31 2.15
C TYR A 568 20.77 -1.64 2.48
N ASP A 569 21.40 -1.72 3.65
CA ASP A 569 22.02 -2.94 4.15
C ASP A 569 20.99 -4.06 4.38
N VAL A 570 19.75 -3.71 4.69
CA VAL A 570 18.59 -4.61 4.80
C VAL A 570 17.93 -4.85 3.44
N HIS A 571 17.75 -3.78 2.65
CA HIS A 571 17.19 -3.85 1.29
C HIS A 571 17.98 -4.79 0.39
N PHE A 572 19.30 -4.89 0.54
CA PHE A 572 20.12 -5.89 -0.13
C PHE A 572 19.52 -7.30 -0.07
N TYR A 573 18.95 -7.72 1.08
CA TYR A 573 18.32 -9.02 1.24
C TYR A 573 16.87 -9.08 0.71
N ALA A 574 16.11 -8.00 0.88
CA ALA A 574 14.71 -7.92 0.42
C ALA A 574 14.58 -7.74 -1.10
N SER A 575 15.62 -7.19 -1.74
CA SER A 575 15.66 -6.81 -3.14
C SER A 575 15.37 -7.95 -4.11
N PHE A 576 15.62 -9.21 -3.72
CA PHE A 576 15.31 -10.38 -4.55
C PHE A 576 13.84 -10.44 -4.95
N ALA A 577 12.93 -10.06 -4.05
CA ALA A 577 11.50 -10.01 -4.35
C ALA A 577 11.19 -8.92 -5.39
N LEU A 578 11.82 -7.73 -5.27
CA LEU A 578 11.63 -6.64 -6.23
C LEU A 578 12.32 -6.93 -7.57
N LEU A 579 13.50 -7.51 -7.58
CA LEU A 579 14.21 -7.93 -8.79
C LEU A 579 13.37 -8.92 -9.60
N GLU A 580 12.80 -9.93 -8.93
CA GLU A 580 12.02 -10.96 -9.61
C GLU A 580 10.64 -10.43 -10.06
N LEU A 581 9.94 -9.70 -9.19
CA LEU A 581 8.53 -9.36 -9.42
C LEU A 581 8.32 -7.96 -10.00
N PHE A 582 9.17 -7.00 -9.65
CA PHE A 582 9.05 -5.58 -10.03
C PHE A 582 10.41 -4.94 -10.38
N PRO A 583 11.15 -5.47 -11.37
CA PRO A 583 12.54 -5.05 -11.63
C PRO A 583 12.72 -3.56 -11.93
N LYS A 584 11.73 -2.90 -12.55
CA LYS A 584 11.76 -1.45 -12.78
C LYS A 584 11.72 -0.63 -11.48
N ILE A 585 11.03 -1.12 -10.44
CA ILE A 585 11.02 -0.49 -9.12
C ILE A 585 12.40 -0.61 -8.48
N GLU A 586 12.96 -1.82 -8.49
CA GLU A 586 14.32 -2.06 -7.98
C GLU A 586 15.34 -1.15 -8.69
N LEU A 587 15.29 -1.07 -10.02
CA LEU A 587 16.17 -0.21 -10.79
C LEU A 587 16.06 1.26 -10.36
N ASN A 588 14.84 1.74 -10.06
CA ASN A 588 14.66 3.11 -9.58
C ASN A 588 15.20 3.31 -8.16
N ILE A 589 15.08 2.33 -7.26
CA ILE A 589 15.75 2.37 -5.94
C ILE A 589 17.26 2.45 -6.13
N GLN A 590 17.85 1.61 -6.99
CA GLN A 590 19.29 1.64 -7.27
C GLN A 590 19.74 2.99 -7.85
N ARG A 591 18.95 3.60 -8.74
CA ARG A 591 19.22 4.95 -9.27
C ARG A 591 19.17 6.02 -8.19
N ASP A 592 18.25 5.93 -7.24
CA ASP A 592 18.18 6.87 -6.12
C ASP A 592 19.42 6.74 -5.22
N PHE A 593 19.88 5.52 -4.94
CA PHE A 593 21.13 5.30 -4.21
C PHE A 593 22.38 5.73 -4.99
N ALA A 594 22.42 5.51 -6.31
CA ALA A 594 23.52 5.98 -7.16
C ALA A 594 23.67 7.51 -7.09
N LYS A 595 22.56 8.25 -7.21
CA LYS A 595 22.54 9.70 -7.01
C LYS A 595 23.00 10.08 -5.61
N ALA A 596 22.53 9.36 -4.59
CA ALA A 596 22.89 9.59 -3.21
C ALA A 596 24.38 9.44 -2.92
N VAL A 597 25.11 8.54 -3.60
CA VAL A 597 26.58 8.40 -3.47
C VAL A 597 27.29 9.71 -3.78
N LEU A 598 26.83 10.40 -4.82
CA LEU A 598 27.43 11.64 -5.32
C LEU A 598 27.09 12.86 -4.45
N CYS A 599 26.06 12.76 -3.60
CA CYS A 599 25.63 13.81 -2.69
C CYS A 599 26.44 13.85 -1.38
N GLU A 600 26.61 15.06 -0.86
CA GLU A 600 27.13 15.35 0.47
C GLU A 600 26.11 16.17 1.26
N ASP A 601 25.93 15.85 2.53
CA ASP A 601 25.19 16.68 3.48
C ASP A 601 26.11 17.04 4.64
N GLY A 602 26.69 18.24 4.54
CA GLY A 602 27.67 18.79 5.49
C GLY A 602 27.13 19.09 6.89
N ARG A 603 25.82 18.94 7.14
CA ARG A 603 25.24 19.18 8.47
C ARG A 603 25.88 18.27 9.52
N ARG A 604 26.20 18.84 10.68
CA ARG A 604 26.77 18.09 11.79
C ARG A 604 25.68 17.35 12.55
N VAL A 605 25.88 16.05 12.76
CA VAL A 605 25.01 15.19 13.56
C VAL A 605 25.81 14.53 14.67
N LYS A 606 25.14 14.26 15.79
CA LYS A 606 25.72 13.53 16.92
C LYS A 606 25.38 12.05 16.78
N PHE A 607 26.38 11.19 16.75
CA PHE A 607 26.17 9.74 16.74
C PHE A 607 25.88 9.25 18.16
N LEU A 608 24.75 8.56 18.34
CA LEU A 608 24.21 8.30 19.68
C LEU A 608 24.96 7.20 20.45
N ALA A 609 25.63 6.26 19.77
CA ALA A 609 26.39 5.20 20.40
C ALA A 609 27.74 5.69 20.95
N GLU A 610 28.51 6.43 20.15
CA GLU A 610 29.82 6.96 20.54
C GLU A 610 29.71 8.31 21.26
N GLY A 611 28.71 9.13 20.91
CA GLY A 611 28.50 10.48 21.42
C GLY A 611 29.36 11.55 20.77
N ASN A 612 30.13 11.20 19.75
CA ASN A 612 30.91 12.13 18.93
C ASN A 612 30.04 12.80 17.85
N TRP A 613 30.60 13.79 17.17
CA TRP A 613 29.96 14.51 16.08
C TRP A 613 30.63 14.17 14.76
N GLY A 614 29.83 14.05 13.70
CA GLY A 614 30.32 13.87 12.33
C GLY A 614 29.43 14.55 11.31
N ILE A 615 29.75 14.31 10.04
CA ILE A 615 28.98 14.79 8.89
C ILE A 615 27.83 13.81 8.64
N ARG A 616 26.63 14.33 8.35
CA ARG A 616 25.42 13.51 8.15
C ARG A 616 25.55 12.55 6.97
N LYS A 617 26.03 13.04 5.83
CA LYS A 617 26.26 12.22 4.62
C LYS A 617 27.56 12.62 3.97
N VAL A 618 28.52 11.70 3.96
CA VAL A 618 29.83 11.87 3.31
C VAL A 618 29.73 11.50 1.83
N ARG A 619 30.34 12.31 0.96
CA ARG A 619 30.44 12.02 -0.49
C ARG A 619 31.17 10.70 -0.74
N GLY A 620 30.69 9.89 -1.68
CA GLY A 620 31.29 8.59 -2.02
C GLY A 620 30.88 7.43 -1.08
N ALA A 621 30.32 7.72 0.09
CA ALA A 621 29.71 6.71 0.95
C ALA A 621 28.25 6.47 0.54
N ILE A 622 27.82 5.22 0.44
CA ILE A 622 26.40 4.87 0.31
C ILE A 622 25.68 5.28 1.60
N PRO A 623 24.56 6.01 1.54
CA PRO A 623 23.78 6.25 2.74
C PRO A 623 23.19 4.95 3.26
N HIS A 624 23.01 4.85 4.57
CA HIS A 624 22.29 3.75 5.20
C HIS A 624 20.83 3.71 4.74
N ASP A 625 20.18 4.88 4.65
CA ASP A 625 18.78 5.00 4.28
C ASP A 625 18.55 6.27 3.45
N LEU A 626 17.45 6.31 2.70
CA LEU A 626 17.05 7.46 1.89
C LEU A 626 16.42 8.59 2.72
N GLY A 627 16.44 8.48 4.04
CA GLY A 627 15.93 9.47 4.97
C GLY A 627 14.66 9.03 5.70
N MET A 628 13.97 10.00 6.30
CA MET A 628 12.71 9.82 7.02
C MET A 628 11.75 10.99 6.76
N HIS A 629 12.22 12.20 7.06
CA HIS A 629 11.40 13.43 7.06
C HIS A 629 11.31 14.14 5.71
N ASP A 630 12.34 13.99 4.89
CA ASP A 630 12.40 14.50 3.51
C ASP A 630 13.21 13.50 2.69
N PRO A 631 12.61 12.37 2.29
CA PRO A 631 13.34 11.32 1.60
C PRO A 631 13.98 11.84 0.31
N TRP A 632 15.07 11.19 -0.12
CA TRP A 632 15.94 11.59 -1.24
C TRP A 632 16.77 12.86 -1.04
N HIS A 633 16.37 13.76 -0.14
CA HIS A 633 17.08 15.02 0.13
C HIS A 633 17.78 15.02 1.51
N GLU A 634 17.18 14.39 2.50
CA GLU A 634 17.68 14.26 3.87
C GLU A 634 18.04 12.80 4.21
N MET A 635 19.03 12.25 3.51
CA MET A 635 19.50 10.86 3.66
C MET A 635 20.28 10.61 4.96
N ASN A 636 20.36 9.36 5.43
CA ASN A 636 20.88 8.98 6.75
C ASN A 636 20.04 9.57 7.89
N ALA A 637 18.78 9.17 7.96
CA ALA A 637 17.97 9.37 9.16
C ALA A 637 18.54 8.58 10.35
N TYR A 638 19.09 7.39 10.11
CA TYR A 638 19.82 6.64 11.12
C TYR A 638 21.00 7.44 11.68
N ASN A 639 21.03 7.60 13.01
CA ASN A 639 22.04 8.39 13.70
C ASN A 639 22.65 7.70 14.93
N ILE A 640 22.47 6.38 15.09
CA ILE A 640 23.08 5.66 16.22
C ILE A 640 24.60 5.54 16.02
N HIS A 641 25.04 5.12 14.83
CA HIS A 641 26.46 5.00 14.45
C HIS A 641 26.79 5.86 13.23
N ASP A 642 28.09 6.12 13.03
CA ASP A 642 28.62 6.71 11.81
C ASP A 642 28.64 5.69 10.65
N THR A 643 27.60 5.74 9.81
CA THR A 643 27.40 4.79 8.70
C THR A 643 28.39 5.00 7.55
N SER A 644 29.05 6.16 7.46
CA SER A 644 30.07 6.43 6.43
C SER A 644 31.29 5.51 6.55
N LYS A 645 31.48 4.90 7.71
CA LYS A 645 32.58 3.97 8.00
C LYS A 645 32.17 2.51 7.92
N TRP A 646 30.91 2.20 7.62
CA TRP A 646 30.46 0.82 7.49
C TRP A 646 31.15 0.15 6.31
N LYS A 647 31.38 -1.16 6.44
CA LYS A 647 32.20 -1.93 5.50
C LYS A 647 31.38 -2.82 4.56
N ASP A 648 30.06 -2.79 4.70
CA ASP A 648 29.13 -3.62 3.94
C ASP A 648 28.29 -2.80 2.94
N LEU A 649 27.91 -1.55 3.23
CA LEU A 649 27.06 -0.72 2.36
C LEU A 649 27.62 -0.54 0.93
N ASN A 650 28.87 -0.06 0.79
CA ASN A 650 29.47 0.14 -0.53
C ASN A 650 29.64 -1.19 -1.31
N PRO A 651 30.17 -2.28 -0.71
CA PRO A 651 30.19 -3.59 -1.38
C PRO A 651 28.81 -4.12 -1.76
N LYS A 652 27.80 -4.00 -0.89
CA LYS A 652 26.42 -4.40 -1.20
C LYS A 652 25.90 -3.63 -2.41
N PHE A 653 26.17 -2.33 -2.51
CA PHE A 653 25.76 -1.52 -3.66
C PHE A 653 26.40 -1.97 -4.97
N VAL A 654 27.67 -2.38 -4.94
CA VAL A 654 28.36 -2.93 -6.12
C VAL A 654 27.85 -4.33 -6.48
N LEU A 655 27.53 -5.16 -5.49
CA LEU A 655 27.05 -6.53 -5.71
C LEU A 655 25.59 -6.57 -6.20
N GLN A 656 24.77 -5.61 -5.81
CA GLN A 656 23.34 -5.62 -6.06
C GLN A 656 22.97 -5.69 -7.58
N PRO A 657 23.58 -4.89 -8.49
CA PRO A 657 23.34 -5.01 -9.94
C PRO A 657 23.89 -6.29 -10.57
N THR A 658 24.98 -6.84 -10.01
CA THR A 658 25.63 -8.06 -10.55
C THR A 658 24.84 -9.32 -10.20
N VAL A 659 24.23 -9.38 -9.01
CA VAL A 659 23.33 -10.47 -8.61
C VAL A 659 22.09 -10.53 -9.50
N GLY A 660 21.52 -9.38 -9.88
CA GLY A 660 20.41 -9.32 -10.84
C GLY A 660 20.77 -9.77 -12.27
N SER A 661 22.06 -9.75 -12.62
CA SER A 661 22.58 -10.13 -13.95
C SER A 661 22.93 -11.59 -14.11
N ILE A 662 22.89 -12.38 -13.03
CA ILE A 662 23.11 -13.83 -13.08
C ILE A 662 21.88 -14.59 -13.63
N ARG A 663 20.74 -13.91 -13.82
CA ARG A 663 19.58 -14.45 -14.55
C ARG A 663 19.47 -13.78 -15.93
N PRO A 664 19.16 -14.53 -17.01
CA PRO A 664 19.12 -14.01 -18.36
C PRO A 664 17.82 -13.24 -18.61
N ALA A 665 17.67 -12.08 -17.96
CA ALA A 665 16.65 -11.09 -18.31
C ALA A 665 17.35 -9.91 -18.99
N TRP A 666 16.84 -9.47 -20.14
CA TRP A 666 17.39 -8.34 -20.91
C TRP A 666 17.48 -7.04 -20.09
N SER A 667 16.65 -6.88 -19.05
CA SER A 667 16.71 -5.79 -18.06
C SER A 667 18.03 -5.73 -17.28
N SER A 668 18.70 -6.87 -17.09
CA SER A 668 19.93 -6.95 -16.31
C SER A 668 21.13 -6.36 -17.05
N ILE A 669 21.14 -6.41 -18.39
CA ILE A 669 22.15 -5.72 -19.22
C ILE A 669 21.98 -4.19 -19.10
N GLN A 670 20.75 -3.70 -19.00
CA GLN A 670 20.45 -2.28 -18.85
C GLN A 670 20.79 -1.75 -17.46
N LEU A 671 20.59 -2.56 -16.41
CA LEU A 671 21.09 -2.31 -15.05
C LEU A 671 22.63 -2.24 -15.02
N LEU A 672 23.30 -3.18 -15.69
CA LEU A 672 24.77 -3.21 -15.77
C LEU A 672 25.32 -2.04 -16.60
N LEU A 673 24.63 -1.63 -17.67
CA LEU A 673 24.95 -0.46 -18.48
C LEU A 673 24.72 0.86 -17.74
N CYS A 674 23.60 1.02 -17.02
CA CYS A 674 23.39 2.17 -16.15
C CYS A 674 24.45 2.24 -15.06
N TRP A 675 24.82 1.10 -14.47
CA TRP A 675 25.91 0.99 -13.50
C TRP A 675 27.26 1.37 -14.13
N LEU A 676 27.60 0.88 -15.33
CA LEU A 676 28.81 1.25 -16.08
C LEU A 676 28.83 2.75 -16.42
N ILE A 677 27.72 3.33 -16.85
CA ILE A 677 27.61 4.76 -17.19
C ILE A 677 27.80 5.63 -15.94
N GLU A 678 27.20 5.26 -14.80
CA GLU A 678 27.39 6.00 -13.55
C GLU A 678 28.79 5.76 -12.93
N LEU A 679 29.39 4.59 -13.12
CA LEU A 679 30.79 4.33 -12.76
C LEU A 679 31.77 5.14 -13.60
N LEU A 680 31.51 5.30 -14.90
CA LEU A 680 32.31 6.15 -15.77
C LEU A 680 32.24 7.62 -15.32
N LYS A 681 31.07 8.10 -14.90
CA LYS A 681 30.91 9.43 -14.28
C LYS A 681 31.64 9.57 -12.93
N LEU A 682 31.73 8.49 -12.15
CA LEU A 682 32.50 8.45 -10.90
C LEU A 682 34.01 8.43 -11.17
N ALA A 683 34.46 7.76 -12.23
CA ALA A 683 35.86 7.64 -12.60
C ALA A 683 36.44 8.95 -13.18
N ASP A 684 35.63 9.73 -13.91
CA ASP A 684 36.05 11.04 -14.46
C ASP A 684 36.26 12.14 -13.40
N HIS A 685 35.98 11.86 -12.13
CA HIS A 685 36.09 12.81 -11.02
C HIS A 685 37.13 12.45 -9.93
N TYR A 686 37.90 11.37 -10.13
CA TYR A 686 39.00 10.97 -9.23
C TYR A 686 40.38 11.31 -9.77
#